data_AF-A0A9P9Q7L4-F1
#
_entry.id   AF-A0A9P9Q7L4-F1
#
_cell.length_a   1.000
_cell.length_b   1.000
_cell.length_c   1.000
_cell.angle_alpha   90.00
_cell.angle_beta   90.00
_cell.angle_gamma   90.00
#
_symmetry.space_group_name_H-M   'P 1'
#
loop_
_entity.id
_entity.type
_entity.pdbx_description
1 polymer ?
#
loop_
_entity_poly.entity_id
_entity_poly.type
_entity_poly.pdbx_seq_one_letter_code
_entity_poly.pdbx_strand_id
1 'polypeptide(L)'
;MPPFKDDQIIIISPGSETTVAQLGLPESFTPGKVRFRSRMFPAEKAGEFEPYKIRRKTDKPGEAAAETKTDDAPEDAKPVADGEDDEVIWEEDRDSDDGAIWPIQDGRIVDWPCFFALITHVYNLLNPPFHTAILLVTQPAWTPREHEKLAQFFFEKFKTPAFGLLDAALATTWAYGVHTATVVDVGKGKADVTAISEFIPQTQGRVISLPGCGGEALTSGLLSKLKTKGFNRDMCEQLKRSQICEILPPGVPLPGTGAAQEKEVISNPAAAASTGATSSGPAGAATIGNVPRGPGVDTEVGEDTANDENEGVLDVASIVAGGKMSEYLAKKEKEKQDKALAKKKGVPAPDTANRQIRLPNSKRETATFVYQDHTLLDTLKNMDLGTQAFADAKSALNEVTGKQAQENGENGEARPATEANGTGDEVPGSGSIRREIEVGTERFQADNDGTIEKIAAAIYRTISSVDEVQKRSDLWENLIICGNGSRLRGFKDTLLQTLHAKYLISPSSATMFTSEIPSNISTPTGTGANTPQPQLGPHGGSQVNPLLFAATAGQNQHLTPHGVNPLMPGMSHNAHSAHGQTPTNIKTVKPPEYFPEWKDVGFDESSFLGAQVAAKVIFVVDQGQSKGYMTRPDYNDQGPQGIHDYSL
;
A
#
# COMPACT_ATOMS: atom_id res chain seq x y z
N MET A 1 40.77 13.20 6.92
CA MET A 1 39.57 13.02 7.77
C MET A 1 38.39 13.45 6.93
N PRO A 2 37.28 12.70 6.88
CA PRO A 2 36.13 13.09 6.07
C PRO A 2 35.61 14.47 6.52
N PRO A 3 35.09 15.29 5.59
CA PRO A 3 34.62 16.65 5.89
C PRO A 3 33.38 16.65 6.81
N PHE A 4 32.65 15.54 6.84
CA PHE A 4 31.52 15.29 7.72
C PHE A 4 31.65 13.92 8.39
N LYS A 5 31.10 13.80 9.59
CA LYS A 5 30.98 12.53 10.32
C LYS A 5 29.57 11.98 10.20
N ASP A 6 29.40 10.68 10.43
CA ASP A 6 28.12 9.99 10.38
C ASP A 6 27.06 10.67 11.28
N ASP A 7 27.43 11.21 12.45
CA ASP A 7 26.56 11.92 13.40
C ASP A 7 26.22 13.37 13.00
N GLN A 8 26.85 13.89 11.94
CA GLN A 8 26.73 15.27 11.46
C GLN A 8 25.99 15.38 10.13
N ILE A 9 25.12 14.43 9.81
CA ILE A 9 24.36 14.42 8.56
C ILE A 9 22.86 14.36 8.88
N ILE A 10 22.09 15.28 8.29
CA ILE A 10 20.64 15.21 8.29
C ILE A 10 20.17 14.65 6.95
N ILE A 11 19.20 13.74 7.01
CA ILE A 11 18.39 13.37 5.85
C ILE A 11 16.97 13.86 6.10
N ILE A 12 16.40 14.56 5.12
CA ILE A 12 15.00 14.98 5.11
C ILE A 12 14.34 14.40 3.86
N SER A 13 13.23 13.68 4.04
CA SER A 13 12.40 13.14 2.97
C SER A 13 10.97 13.65 3.13
N PRO A 14 10.62 14.78 2.50
CA PRO A 14 9.27 15.34 2.56
C PRO A 14 8.30 14.52 1.70
N GLY A 15 7.16 14.15 2.29
CA GLY A 15 6.02 13.55 1.59
C GLY A 15 4.74 14.35 1.79
N SER A 16 3.68 14.04 1.04
CA SER A 16 2.41 14.78 1.12
C SER A 16 1.71 14.69 2.48
N GLU A 17 1.77 13.54 3.16
CA GLU A 17 1.17 13.39 4.49
C GLU A 17 2.17 13.40 5.63
N THR A 18 3.36 12.88 5.37
CA THR A 18 4.39 12.67 6.38
C THR A 18 5.74 13.09 5.82
N THR A 19 6.48 13.85 6.60
CA THR A 19 7.89 14.17 6.36
C THR A 19 8.71 13.31 7.30
N VAL A 20 9.62 12.52 6.74
CA VAL A 20 10.52 11.66 7.50
C VAL A 20 11.87 12.34 7.56
N ALA A 21 12.46 12.44 8.75
CA ALA A 21 13.78 13.02 8.91
C ALA A 21 14.62 12.25 9.92
N GLN A 22 15.93 12.37 9.82
CA GLN A 22 16.86 11.75 10.74
C GLN A 22 18.15 12.58 10.81
N LEU A 23 18.61 12.81 12.04
CA LEU A 23 19.95 13.33 12.32
C LEU A 23 20.85 12.15 12.67
N GLY A 24 21.98 12.05 11.98
CA GLY A 24 22.96 10.99 12.15
C GLY A 24 22.66 9.74 11.32
N LEU A 25 23.73 9.05 10.93
CA LEU A 25 23.67 7.75 10.26
C LEU A 25 24.05 6.64 11.27
N PRO A 26 23.10 5.77 11.65
CA PRO A 26 23.43 4.64 12.53
C PRO A 26 24.32 3.62 11.80
N GLU A 27 25.06 2.81 12.55
CA GLU A 27 25.91 1.75 11.99
C GLU A 27 25.09 0.72 11.20
N SER A 28 23.92 0.36 11.72
CA SER A 28 22.88 -0.40 11.02
C SER A 28 21.76 0.55 10.62
N PHE A 29 21.52 0.69 9.33
CA PHE A 29 20.49 1.56 8.78
C PHE A 29 19.10 1.16 9.24
N THR A 30 18.44 2.07 9.98
CA THR A 30 17.09 1.88 10.51
C THR A 30 16.07 2.61 9.64
N PRO A 31 14.82 2.14 9.59
CA PRO A 31 13.69 2.94 9.11
C PRO A 31 13.66 4.32 9.79
N GLY A 32 13.14 5.33 9.08
CA GLY A 32 13.06 6.68 9.61
C GLY A 32 12.21 6.75 10.87
N LYS A 33 12.85 7.03 12.01
CA LYS A 33 12.22 7.04 13.34
C LYS A 33 11.45 8.34 13.60
N VAL A 34 11.97 9.48 13.13
CA VAL A 34 11.31 10.77 13.34
C VAL A 34 10.39 11.07 12.16
N ARG A 35 9.09 11.12 12.45
CA ARG A 35 8.04 11.35 11.47
C ARG A 35 7.20 12.54 11.89
N PHE A 36 7.06 13.48 10.98
CA PHE A 36 6.29 14.70 11.16
C PHE A 36 5.08 14.64 10.24
N ARG A 37 3.91 15.07 10.70
CA ARG A 37 2.80 15.34 9.79
C ARG A 37 3.22 16.50 8.88
N SER A 38 3.08 16.32 7.58
CA SER A 38 3.42 17.36 6.59
C SER A 38 2.35 18.43 6.51
N ARG A 39 2.03 19.04 7.65
CA ARG A 39 1.02 20.09 7.78
C ARG A 39 1.47 21.14 8.78
N MET A 40 0.96 22.36 8.61
CA MET A 40 1.10 23.45 9.57
C MET A 40 -0.24 24.16 9.73
N PHE A 41 -0.39 24.97 10.77
CA PHE A 41 -1.56 25.80 11.00
C PHE A 41 -1.20 27.27 10.79
N PRO A 42 -2.10 28.10 10.23
CA PRO A 42 -1.91 29.53 10.24
C PRO A 42 -1.72 30.05 11.68
N ALA A 43 -0.67 30.84 11.91
CA ALA A 43 -0.48 31.53 13.17
C ALA A 43 -1.43 32.73 13.29
N GLU A 44 -1.47 33.36 14.46
CA GLU A 44 -2.25 34.59 14.67
C GLU A 44 -1.75 35.74 13.78
N LYS A 45 -0.44 35.80 13.54
CA LYS A 45 0.14 36.74 12.58
C LYS A 45 0.02 36.19 11.16
N ALA A 46 -0.56 37.00 10.29
CA ALA A 46 -0.73 36.66 8.88
C ALA A 46 0.62 36.31 8.22
N GLY A 47 0.71 35.12 7.63
CA GLY A 47 1.90 34.62 6.95
C GLY A 47 2.90 33.86 7.84
N GLU A 48 2.65 33.80 9.15
CA GLU A 48 3.35 32.90 10.06
C GLU A 48 2.58 31.58 10.22
N PHE A 49 3.30 30.52 10.63
CA PHE A 49 2.76 29.18 10.74
C PHE A 49 3.20 28.52 12.04
N GLU A 50 2.29 27.77 12.64
CA GLU A 50 2.51 26.98 13.85
C GLU A 50 2.41 25.48 13.55
N PRO A 51 3.19 24.62 14.22
CA PRO A 51 3.14 23.18 14.01
C PRO A 51 1.86 22.53 14.57
N TYR A 52 1.22 23.18 15.56
CA TYR A 52 0.02 22.70 16.24
C TYR A 52 -1.09 23.73 16.20
N LYS A 53 -2.34 23.28 16.30
CA LYS A 53 -3.49 24.18 16.35
C LYS A 53 -3.57 24.81 17.73
N ILE A 54 -3.57 26.13 17.80
CA ILE A 54 -3.72 26.86 19.06
C ILE A 54 -5.19 27.24 19.24
N ARG A 55 -5.84 26.71 20.29
CA ARG A 55 -7.24 27.03 20.64
C ARG A 55 -7.29 28.05 21.77
N ARG A 56 -8.21 29.02 21.69
CA ARG A 56 -8.55 29.92 22.80
C ARG A 56 -9.62 29.26 23.68
N LYS A 57 -9.33 29.04 24.96
CA LYS A 57 -10.34 28.64 25.95
C LYS A 57 -10.66 29.84 26.83
N THR A 58 -11.94 30.18 26.96
CA THR A 58 -12.46 31.17 27.92
C THR A 58 -13.04 30.41 29.10
N ASP A 59 -12.51 30.62 30.30
CA ASP A 59 -13.04 30.01 31.53
C ASP A 59 -14.28 30.78 32.01
N LYS A 60 -15.48 30.40 31.54
CA LYS A 60 -16.72 30.56 32.33
C LYS A 60 -17.62 29.34 32.16
N PRO A 61 -17.74 28.47 33.19
CA PRO A 61 -18.89 27.57 33.30
C PRO A 61 -20.13 28.44 33.57
N GLY A 62 -21.16 28.28 32.75
CA GLY A 62 -22.39 29.04 32.89
C GLY A 62 -23.13 28.72 34.19
N GLU A 63 -23.30 29.71 35.07
CA GLU A 63 -24.40 29.73 36.01
C GLU A 63 -25.62 30.36 35.33
N ALA A 64 -26.56 29.51 34.93
CA ALA A 64 -27.90 29.90 34.60
C ALA A 64 -28.77 29.93 35.87
N ALA A 65 -29.40 31.09 36.08
CA ALA A 65 -30.66 31.35 36.79
C ALA A 65 -30.67 31.40 38.34
N ALA A 66 -30.96 32.60 38.86
CA ALA A 66 -32.10 32.81 39.76
C ALA A 66 -32.52 34.29 39.74
N GLU A 67 -33.69 34.57 39.14
CA GLU A 67 -34.42 35.82 39.38
C GLU A 67 -34.88 35.87 40.84
N THR A 68 -34.59 36.95 41.55
CA THR A 68 -35.44 37.41 42.66
C THR A 68 -35.39 38.93 42.72
N LYS A 69 -36.55 39.55 42.47
CA LYS A 69 -36.81 40.98 42.71
C LYS A 69 -36.90 41.24 44.21
N THR A 70 -36.27 42.32 44.69
CA THR A 70 -36.89 43.29 45.61
C THR A 70 -36.13 44.61 45.58
N ASP A 71 -36.91 45.69 45.63
CA ASP A 71 -36.55 47.11 45.54
C ASP A 71 -35.68 47.62 46.70
N ASP A 72 -34.74 48.52 46.40
CA ASP A 72 -34.65 49.89 46.97
C ASP A 72 -33.40 50.63 46.47
N ALA A 73 -33.56 51.91 46.12
CA ALA A 73 -32.50 52.89 45.86
C ALA A 73 -32.35 53.83 47.09
N PRO A 74 -31.40 54.79 47.23
CA PRO A 74 -30.43 55.29 46.24
C PRO A 74 -29.01 55.67 46.77
N GLU A 75 -28.18 56.16 45.83
CA GLU A 75 -27.12 57.20 45.94
C GLU A 75 -25.66 56.89 46.37
N ASP A 76 -24.77 57.38 45.48
CA ASP A 76 -23.36 57.76 45.61
C ASP A 76 -22.25 56.70 45.81
N ALA A 77 -21.61 56.28 44.70
CA ALA A 77 -20.15 56.11 44.61
C ALA A 77 -19.63 56.05 43.16
N LYS A 78 -18.43 56.63 42.98
CA LYS A 78 -17.62 56.85 41.76
C LYS A 78 -17.44 55.65 40.82
N PRO A 79 -17.09 55.87 39.53
CA PRO A 79 -16.67 54.80 38.64
C PRO A 79 -15.29 54.28 39.09
N VAL A 80 -15.19 52.98 39.37
CA VAL A 80 -13.92 52.30 39.64
C VAL A 80 -13.69 51.28 38.52
N ALA A 81 -12.68 51.59 37.71
CA ALA A 81 -11.84 50.71 36.91
C ALA A 81 -12.48 49.45 36.25
N ASP A 82 -12.75 49.57 34.95
CA ASP A 82 -12.69 48.43 34.02
C ASP A 82 -11.25 47.89 33.97
N GLY A 83 -11.12 46.57 34.07
CA GLY A 83 -9.85 45.87 33.89
C GLY A 83 -9.83 44.52 34.60
N GLU A 84 -10.76 43.63 34.25
CA GLU A 84 -10.60 42.21 34.53
C GLU A 84 -10.08 41.57 33.23
N ASP A 85 -8.76 41.39 33.17
CA ASP A 85 -8.08 40.67 32.11
C ASP A 85 -8.59 39.22 32.14
N ASP A 86 -9.52 38.87 31.25
CA ASP A 86 -9.87 37.47 30.96
C ASP A 86 -8.58 36.76 30.51
N GLU A 87 -7.98 35.92 31.37
CA GLU A 87 -6.83 35.09 31.03
C GLU A 87 -7.22 34.12 29.92
N VAL A 88 -6.87 34.45 28.67
CA VAL A 88 -7.04 33.54 27.53
C VAL A 88 -6.05 32.40 27.66
N ILE A 89 -6.51 31.24 28.10
CA ILE A 89 -5.70 30.02 28.14
C ILE A 89 -5.63 29.44 26.73
N TRP A 90 -4.41 29.30 26.22
CA TRP A 90 -4.13 28.72 24.92
C TRP A 90 -3.83 27.23 25.04
N GLU A 91 -4.60 26.40 24.36
CA GLU A 91 -4.41 24.95 24.36
C GLU A 91 -3.85 24.49 23.01
N GLU A 92 -2.73 23.75 23.04
CA GLU A 92 -2.15 23.10 21.88
C GLU A 92 -2.92 21.82 21.55
N ASP A 93 -3.71 21.86 20.49
CA ASP A 93 -4.35 20.67 19.94
C ASP A 93 -3.40 20.02 18.92
N ARG A 94 -2.79 18.91 19.36
CA ARG A 94 -1.81 18.13 18.58
C ARG A 94 -2.46 17.13 17.64
N ASP A 95 -3.73 16.80 17.87
CA ASP A 95 -4.38 15.66 17.22
C ASP A 95 -5.30 16.10 16.08
N SER A 96 -5.92 17.28 16.16
CA SER A 96 -6.84 17.74 15.12
C SER A 96 -6.14 18.15 13.83
N ASP A 97 -6.74 17.79 12.70
CA ASP A 97 -6.34 18.20 11.35
C ASP A 97 -7.14 19.43 10.87
N ASP A 98 -8.12 19.88 11.66
CA ASP A 98 -9.05 20.93 11.26
C ASP A 98 -8.36 22.30 11.19
N GLY A 99 -8.41 22.93 10.00
CA GLY A 99 -7.70 24.18 9.71
C GLY A 99 -6.22 24.01 9.34
N ALA A 100 -5.73 22.78 9.20
CA ALA A 100 -4.35 22.54 8.79
C ALA A 100 -4.14 22.79 7.29
N ILE A 101 -3.01 23.41 6.94
CA ILE A 101 -2.52 23.59 5.58
C ILE A 101 -1.52 22.48 5.26
N TRP A 102 -1.72 21.83 4.12
CA TRP A 102 -0.86 20.77 3.59
C TRP A 102 0.01 21.33 2.47
N PRO A 103 1.27 21.72 2.73
CA PRO A 103 2.13 22.39 1.76
C PRO A 103 2.52 21.51 0.56
N ILE A 104 2.39 20.19 0.68
CA ILE A 104 2.76 19.24 -0.36
C ILE A 104 1.53 18.41 -0.75
N GLN A 105 1.15 18.45 -2.01
CA GLN A 105 0.03 17.67 -2.55
C GLN A 105 0.47 16.93 -3.80
N ASP A 106 0.23 15.61 -3.85
CA ASP A 106 0.63 14.72 -4.94
C ASP A 106 2.11 14.87 -5.37
N GLY A 107 2.99 15.02 -4.39
CA GLY A 107 4.43 15.21 -4.60
C GLY A 107 4.87 16.63 -5.00
N ARG A 108 3.93 17.57 -5.21
CA ARG A 108 4.21 18.97 -5.57
C ARG A 108 4.14 19.88 -4.35
N ILE A 109 5.02 20.88 -4.28
CA ILE A 109 4.95 21.93 -3.27
C ILE A 109 3.91 22.96 -3.75
N VAL A 110 2.76 23.01 -3.08
CA VAL A 110 1.65 23.92 -3.43
C VAL A 110 1.64 25.19 -2.59
N ASP A 111 2.23 25.15 -1.39
CA ASP A 111 2.39 26.32 -0.50
C ASP A 111 3.84 26.40 0.00
N TRP A 112 4.59 27.34 -0.59
CA TRP A 112 6.01 27.52 -0.30
C TRP A 112 6.31 28.10 1.09
N PRO A 113 5.65 29.19 1.53
CA PRO A 113 5.79 29.67 2.90
C PRO A 113 5.51 28.59 3.94
N CYS A 114 4.41 27.85 3.78
CA CYS A 114 4.05 26.76 4.68
C CYS A 114 5.08 25.62 4.63
N PHE A 115 5.59 25.26 3.45
CA PHE A 115 6.64 24.26 3.31
C PHE A 115 7.92 24.66 4.05
N PHE A 116 8.37 25.92 3.92
CA PHE A 116 9.56 26.39 4.61
C PHE A 116 9.37 26.48 6.13
N ALA A 117 8.17 26.80 6.60
CA ALA A 117 7.85 26.71 8.02
C ALA A 117 7.92 25.27 8.54
N LEU A 118 7.36 24.31 7.79
CA LEU A 118 7.45 22.87 8.10
C LEU A 118 8.92 22.41 8.18
N ILE A 119 9.73 22.70 7.16
CA ILE A 119 11.15 22.30 7.15
C ILE A 119 11.93 22.98 8.30
N THR A 120 11.62 24.24 8.62
CA THR A 120 12.22 24.94 9.77
C THR A 120 11.85 24.24 11.08
N HIS A 121 10.59 23.85 11.26
CA HIS A 121 10.15 23.11 12.43
C HIS A 121 10.87 21.75 12.55
N VAL A 122 10.95 20.99 11.44
CA VAL A 122 11.69 19.72 11.38
C VAL A 122 13.16 19.91 11.77
N TYR A 123 13.83 20.90 11.17
CA TYR A 123 15.22 21.21 11.45
C TYR A 123 15.45 21.57 12.92
N ASN A 124 14.59 22.41 13.50
CA ASN A 124 14.68 22.82 14.90
C ASN A 124 14.45 21.65 15.87
N LEU A 125 13.51 20.73 15.57
CA LEU A 125 13.25 19.57 16.43
C LEU A 125 14.41 18.57 16.41
N LEU A 126 15.10 18.42 15.28
CA LEU A 126 16.32 17.61 15.19
C LEU A 126 17.49 18.22 15.99
N ASN A 127 17.44 19.53 16.28
CA ASN A 127 18.46 20.29 17.01
C ASN A 127 19.90 19.99 16.55
N PRO A 128 20.22 20.20 15.26
CA PRO A 128 21.51 19.82 14.72
C PRO A 128 22.66 20.69 15.26
N PRO A 129 23.87 20.12 15.40
CA PRO A 129 25.09 20.88 15.63
C PRO A 129 25.41 21.90 14.51
N PHE A 130 26.32 22.83 14.78
CA PHE A 130 26.69 23.88 13.83
C PHE A 130 27.28 23.38 12.49
N HIS A 131 28.02 22.27 12.50
CA HIS A 131 28.67 21.72 11.30
C HIS A 131 27.94 20.47 10.82
N THR A 132 26.73 20.64 10.30
CA THR A 132 25.85 19.54 9.88
C THR A 132 25.47 19.68 8.41
N ALA A 133 25.78 18.65 7.61
CA ALA A 133 25.36 18.57 6.21
C ALA A 133 23.91 18.11 6.11
N ILE A 134 23.21 18.52 5.04
CA ILE A 134 21.80 18.18 4.82
C ILE A 134 21.65 17.53 3.45
N LEU A 135 21.06 16.34 3.41
CA LEU A 135 20.57 15.68 2.22
C LEU A 135 19.04 15.78 2.16
N LEU A 136 18.52 16.36 1.09
CA LEU A 136 17.09 16.43 0.84
C LEU A 136 16.71 15.44 -0.25
N VAL A 137 15.78 14.53 0.06
CA VAL A 137 15.16 13.66 -0.95
C VAL A 137 14.15 14.47 -1.73
N THR A 138 14.37 14.61 -3.03
CA THR A 138 13.52 15.39 -3.95
C THR A 138 12.48 14.51 -4.61
N GLN A 139 11.32 15.10 -4.91
CA GLN A 139 10.27 14.41 -5.64
C GLN A 139 10.41 14.63 -7.15
N PRO A 140 9.99 13.66 -7.98
CA PRO A 140 10.02 13.77 -9.45
C PRO A 140 9.38 15.03 -10.03
N ALA A 141 8.41 15.59 -9.31
CA ALA A 141 7.63 16.75 -9.74
C ALA A 141 8.33 18.09 -9.50
N TRP A 142 9.46 18.11 -8.79
CA TRP A 142 10.17 19.34 -8.47
C TRP A 142 11.05 19.77 -9.64
N THR A 143 10.90 21.02 -10.04
CA THR A 143 11.59 21.59 -11.19
C THR A 143 12.98 22.13 -10.79
N PRO A 144 13.89 22.32 -11.75
CA PRO A 144 15.18 22.96 -11.48
C PRO A 144 15.05 24.31 -10.76
N ARG A 145 14.05 25.14 -11.11
CA ARG A 145 13.83 26.42 -10.40
C ARG A 145 13.44 26.24 -8.94
N GLU A 146 12.71 25.17 -8.64
CA GLU A 146 12.34 24.83 -7.27
C GLU A 146 13.56 24.29 -6.50
N HIS A 147 14.47 23.57 -7.16
CA HIS A 147 15.76 23.18 -6.59
C HIS A 147 16.62 24.39 -6.20
N GLU A 148 16.69 25.42 -7.06
CA GLU A 148 17.36 26.69 -6.74
C GLU A 148 16.74 27.35 -5.50
N LYS A 149 15.40 27.41 -5.44
CA LYS A 149 14.68 27.98 -4.30
C LYS A 149 14.94 27.23 -3.00
N LEU A 150 15.04 25.90 -3.07
CA LEU A 150 15.44 25.05 -1.95
C LEU A 150 16.89 25.34 -1.53
N ALA A 151 17.83 25.33 -2.47
CA ALA A 151 19.24 25.64 -2.19
C ALA A 151 19.40 27.00 -1.50
N GLN A 152 18.71 28.02 -2.03
CA GLN A 152 18.67 29.35 -1.42
C GLN A 152 18.17 29.27 0.03
N PHE A 153 17.03 28.63 0.27
CA PHE A 153 16.48 28.50 1.61
C PHE A 153 17.45 27.80 2.58
N PHE A 154 18.00 26.64 2.22
CA PHE A 154 18.88 25.87 3.11
C PHE A 154 20.19 26.60 3.42
N PHE A 155 20.84 27.22 2.43
CA PHE A 155 22.06 28.00 2.66
C PHE A 155 21.80 29.33 3.37
N GLU A 156 20.72 30.05 3.05
CA GLU A 156 20.49 31.37 3.63
C GLU A 156 19.84 31.31 5.00
N LYS A 157 18.89 30.40 5.23
CA LYS A 157 18.17 30.26 6.51
C LYS A 157 18.99 29.48 7.55
N PHE A 158 19.43 28.27 7.19
CA PHE A 158 20.12 27.39 8.14
C PHE A 158 21.63 27.56 8.17
N LYS A 159 22.19 28.33 7.23
CA LYS A 159 23.64 28.52 7.10
C LYS A 159 24.42 27.20 7.02
N THR A 160 23.81 26.18 6.40
CA THR A 160 24.43 24.84 6.29
C THR A 160 25.79 24.91 5.56
N PRO A 161 26.81 24.14 6.02
CA PRO A 161 28.09 24.02 5.32
C PRO A 161 27.99 23.27 3.99
N ALA A 162 27.01 22.34 3.87
CA ALA A 162 26.82 21.51 2.69
C ALA A 162 25.35 21.12 2.51
N PHE A 163 24.90 21.09 1.25
CA PHE A 163 23.53 20.75 0.88
C PHE A 163 23.51 19.88 -0.37
N GLY A 164 22.84 18.72 -0.29
CA GLY A 164 22.67 17.80 -1.40
C GLY A 164 21.20 17.57 -1.72
N LEU A 165 20.89 17.38 -3.00
CA LEU A 165 19.59 16.94 -3.50
C LEU A 165 19.75 15.53 -4.07
N LEU A 166 18.85 14.63 -3.67
CA LEU A 166 18.82 13.26 -4.17
C LEU A 166 17.43 12.92 -4.69
N ASP A 167 17.30 12.54 -5.95
CA ASP A 167 16.03 12.10 -6.53
C ASP A 167 15.49 10.84 -5.81
N ALA A 168 14.21 10.84 -5.43
CA ALA A 168 13.60 9.74 -4.70
C ALA A 168 13.65 8.38 -5.43
N ALA A 169 13.58 8.38 -6.76
CA ALA A 169 13.72 7.16 -7.55
C ALA A 169 15.18 6.70 -7.59
N LEU A 170 16.13 7.64 -7.74
CA LEU A 170 17.55 7.30 -7.66
C LEU A 170 17.90 6.73 -6.28
N ALA A 171 17.45 7.36 -5.21
CA ALA A 171 17.60 6.84 -3.85
C ALA A 171 17.10 5.39 -3.75
N THR A 172 15.92 5.10 -4.31
CA THR A 172 15.38 3.74 -4.31
C THR A 172 16.31 2.73 -4.98
N THR A 173 16.96 3.07 -6.09
CA THR A 173 17.94 2.16 -6.73
C THR A 173 19.18 1.90 -5.88
N TRP A 174 19.64 2.92 -5.13
CA TRP A 174 20.74 2.77 -4.16
C TRP A 174 20.36 1.83 -3.02
N ALA A 175 19.11 1.90 -2.54
CA ALA A 175 18.61 1.00 -1.51
C ALA A 175 18.63 -0.47 -1.95
N TYR A 176 18.34 -0.73 -3.23
CA TYR A 176 18.33 -2.08 -3.82
C TYR A 176 19.72 -2.51 -4.33
N GLY A 177 20.69 -1.60 -4.40
CA GLY A 177 22.03 -1.88 -4.93
C GLY A 177 22.04 -2.17 -6.43
N VAL A 178 21.10 -1.59 -7.20
CA VAL A 178 21.01 -1.74 -8.65
C VAL A 178 21.28 -0.41 -9.34
N HIS A 179 21.86 -0.44 -10.54
CA HIS A 179 22.22 0.75 -11.32
C HIS A 179 21.27 1.02 -12.48
N THR A 180 20.58 -0.01 -12.97
CA THR A 180 19.56 0.11 -14.04
C THR A 180 18.27 -0.56 -13.57
N ALA A 181 17.19 0.21 -13.46
CA ALA A 181 15.91 -0.25 -12.96
C ALA A 181 14.77 0.71 -13.34
N THR A 182 13.54 0.20 -13.38
CA THR A 182 12.33 1.05 -13.43
C THR A 182 11.70 1.12 -12.05
N VAL A 183 11.70 2.30 -11.44
CA VAL A 183 11.10 2.54 -10.12
C VAL A 183 9.67 3.02 -10.30
N VAL A 184 8.74 2.33 -9.63
CA VAL A 184 7.32 2.61 -9.56
C VAL A 184 6.98 2.95 -8.12
N ASP A 185 6.85 4.24 -7.82
CA ASP A 185 6.48 4.74 -6.48
C ASP A 185 4.99 5.05 -6.42
N VAL A 186 4.23 4.22 -5.68
CA VAL A 186 2.79 4.37 -5.50
C VAL A 186 2.50 5.04 -4.16
N GLY A 187 2.18 6.33 -4.20
CA GLY A 187 1.87 7.15 -3.03
C GLY A 187 0.38 7.10 -2.63
N LYS A 188 -0.06 8.10 -1.85
CA LYS A 188 -1.47 8.25 -1.47
C LYS A 188 -2.35 8.69 -2.65
N GLY A 189 -2.08 9.85 -3.26
CA GLY A 189 -2.91 10.39 -4.35
C GLY A 189 -2.35 10.14 -5.76
N LYS A 190 -1.05 9.82 -5.87
CA LYS A 190 -0.31 9.71 -7.12
C LYS A 190 0.53 8.44 -7.23
N ALA A 191 0.94 8.12 -8.45
CA ALA A 191 2.06 7.25 -8.73
C ALA A 191 3.11 7.95 -9.60
N ASP A 192 4.39 7.68 -9.36
CA ASP A 192 5.50 8.09 -10.24
C ASP A 192 6.15 6.86 -10.87
N VAL A 193 6.56 6.99 -12.13
CA VAL A 193 7.33 5.96 -12.81
C VAL A 193 8.58 6.58 -13.42
N THR A 194 9.74 6.10 -12.99
CA THR A 194 11.05 6.60 -13.42
C THR A 194 11.91 5.44 -13.89
N ALA A 195 12.37 5.48 -15.14
CA ALA A 195 13.43 4.61 -15.61
C ALA A 195 14.78 5.21 -15.20
N ILE A 196 15.68 4.38 -14.68
CA ILE A 196 17.04 4.74 -14.29
C ILE A 196 17.96 3.83 -15.08
N SER A 197 18.91 4.43 -15.80
CA SER A 197 19.95 3.72 -16.56
C SER A 197 21.29 4.18 -16.03
N GLU A 198 22.11 3.24 -15.55
CA GLU A 198 23.46 3.52 -15.04
C GLU A 198 23.51 4.65 -14.00
N PHE A 199 22.58 4.61 -13.03
CA PHE A 199 22.38 5.64 -11.99
C PHE A 199 21.93 7.02 -12.50
N ILE A 200 21.50 7.14 -13.75
CA ILE A 200 20.98 8.38 -14.33
C ILE A 200 19.46 8.26 -14.52
N PRO A 201 18.65 9.10 -13.84
CA PRO A 201 17.22 9.17 -14.07
C PRO A 201 16.88 9.65 -15.49
N GLN A 202 16.05 8.89 -16.20
CA GLN A 202 15.60 9.21 -17.55
C GLN A 202 14.39 10.16 -17.49
N THR A 203 14.63 11.45 -17.72
CA THR A 203 13.62 12.52 -17.50
C THR A 203 12.60 12.65 -18.64
N GLN A 204 12.98 12.42 -19.90
CA GLN A 204 12.11 12.61 -21.07
C GLN A 204 10.87 11.71 -21.05
N GLY A 205 11.03 10.49 -20.54
CA GLY A 205 9.99 9.47 -20.46
C GLY A 205 9.24 9.39 -19.14
N ARG A 206 9.68 10.18 -18.16
CA ARG A 206 9.27 10.05 -16.77
C ARG A 206 7.79 10.36 -16.60
N VAL A 207 7.05 9.45 -15.97
CA VAL A 207 5.67 9.70 -15.59
C VAL A 207 5.66 10.32 -14.20
N ILE A 208 5.24 11.59 -14.14
CA ILE A 208 5.24 12.40 -12.93
C ILE A 208 3.82 12.59 -12.42
N SER A 209 3.60 12.16 -11.19
CA SER A 209 2.41 12.36 -10.39
C SER A 209 1.14 12.00 -11.16
N LEU A 210 1.09 10.74 -11.60
CA LEU A 210 -0.05 10.14 -12.29
C LEU A 210 -1.27 10.18 -11.36
N PRO A 211 -2.30 11.00 -11.66
CA PRO A 211 -3.41 11.22 -10.75
C PRO A 211 -4.33 10.01 -10.70
N GLY A 212 -4.96 9.80 -9.53
CA GLY A 212 -5.91 8.71 -9.35
C GLY A 212 -5.27 7.32 -9.42
N CYS A 213 -3.95 7.24 -9.20
CA CYS A 213 -3.19 5.99 -9.21
C CYS A 213 -2.48 5.69 -7.89
N GLY A 214 -2.94 6.28 -6.77
CA GLY A 214 -2.41 6.01 -5.43
C GLY A 214 -3.38 5.21 -4.54
N GLY A 215 -3.01 5.01 -3.28
CA GLY A 215 -3.84 4.32 -2.29
C GLY A 215 -5.21 4.97 -2.02
N GLU A 216 -5.38 6.26 -2.34
CA GLU A 216 -6.65 6.98 -2.28
C GLU A 216 -7.63 6.50 -3.35
N ALA A 217 -7.13 6.18 -4.55
CA ALA A 217 -7.97 5.66 -5.63
C ALA A 217 -8.58 4.31 -5.26
N LEU A 218 -7.79 3.44 -4.61
CA LEU A 218 -8.26 2.15 -4.08
C LEU A 218 -9.33 2.33 -2.99
N THR A 219 -9.16 3.34 -2.14
CA THR A 219 -10.12 3.67 -1.07
C THR A 219 -11.42 4.22 -1.64
N SER A 220 -11.32 5.09 -2.64
CA SER A 220 -12.45 5.65 -3.38
C SER A 220 -13.20 4.55 -4.16
N GLY A 221 -12.46 3.60 -4.73
CA GLY A 221 -13.00 2.40 -5.38
C GLY A 221 -13.86 1.58 -4.42
N LEU A 222 -13.33 1.24 -3.24
CA LEU A 222 -14.10 0.55 -2.19
C LEU A 222 -15.34 1.35 -1.76
N LEU A 223 -15.19 2.67 -1.56
CA LEU A 223 -16.30 3.53 -1.17
C LEU A 223 -17.41 3.52 -2.21
N SER A 224 -17.08 3.53 -3.51
CA SER A 224 -18.07 3.48 -4.59
C SER A 224 -18.96 2.23 -4.54
N LYS A 225 -18.40 1.09 -4.06
CA LYS A 225 -19.11 -0.19 -3.95
C LYS A 225 -19.86 -0.35 -2.63
N LEU A 226 -19.29 0.18 -1.55
CA LEU A 226 -19.78 -0.05 -0.18
C LEU A 226 -20.63 1.10 0.37
N LYS A 227 -20.72 2.24 -0.33
CA LYS A 227 -21.54 3.39 0.11
C LYS A 227 -23.02 3.03 0.32
N THR A 228 -23.57 2.16 -0.52
CA THR A 228 -24.97 1.68 -0.37
C THR A 228 -25.16 0.81 0.88
N LYS A 229 -24.08 0.22 1.41
CA LYS A 229 -24.06 -0.58 2.64
C LYS A 229 -23.69 0.25 3.88
N GLY A 230 -23.72 1.58 3.78
CA GLY A 230 -23.46 2.49 4.91
C GLY A 230 -21.97 2.72 5.23
N PHE A 231 -21.04 2.30 4.38
CA PHE A 231 -19.62 2.58 4.61
C PHE A 231 -19.28 4.04 4.33
N ASN A 232 -18.49 4.63 5.23
CA ASN A 232 -17.86 5.93 5.03
C ASN A 232 -16.40 5.78 4.53
N ARG A 233 -15.75 6.90 4.22
CA ARG A 233 -14.36 6.94 3.75
C ARG A 233 -13.39 6.26 4.73
N ASP A 234 -13.54 6.52 6.03
CA ASP A 234 -12.63 5.99 7.07
C ASP A 234 -12.76 4.46 7.21
N MET A 235 -13.99 3.94 7.17
CA MET A 235 -14.26 2.50 7.14
C MET A 235 -13.60 1.84 5.93
N CYS A 236 -13.68 2.46 4.74
CA CYS A 236 -13.00 1.96 3.54
C CYS A 236 -11.47 2.03 3.65
N GLU A 237 -10.92 3.07 4.24
CA GLU A 237 -9.46 3.19 4.48
C GLU A 237 -8.96 2.08 5.42
N GLN A 238 -9.69 1.83 6.51
CA GLN A 238 -9.38 0.74 7.43
C GLN A 238 -9.59 -0.64 6.80
N LEU A 239 -10.64 -0.82 6.00
CA LEU A 239 -10.89 -2.06 5.25
C LEU A 239 -9.74 -2.34 4.27
N LYS A 240 -9.27 -1.34 3.51
CA LYS A 240 -8.13 -1.45 2.60
C LYS A 240 -6.86 -1.92 3.33
N ARG A 241 -6.65 -1.49 4.57
CA ARG A 241 -5.50 -1.89 5.40
C ARG A 241 -5.69 -3.23 6.10
N SER A 242 -6.89 -3.80 6.06
CA SER A 242 -7.21 -5.06 6.71
C SER A 242 -6.67 -6.28 5.95
N GLN A 243 -6.54 -7.40 6.65
CA GLN A 243 -6.04 -8.65 6.09
C GLN A 243 -7.00 -9.34 5.10
N ILE A 244 -8.25 -8.88 5.01
CA ILE A 244 -9.29 -9.48 4.17
C ILE A 244 -9.47 -8.73 2.84
N CYS A 245 -8.91 -7.52 2.72
CA CYS A 245 -8.92 -6.76 1.47
C CYS A 245 -7.69 -7.13 0.66
N GLU A 246 -7.90 -7.67 -0.54
CA GLU A 246 -6.83 -8.06 -1.44
C GLU A 246 -7.29 -7.91 -2.88
N ILE A 247 -6.37 -7.58 -3.78
CA ILE A 247 -6.65 -7.57 -5.22
C ILE A 247 -6.37 -8.97 -5.75
N LEU A 248 -7.37 -9.54 -6.43
CA LEU A 248 -7.22 -10.85 -7.05
C LEU A 248 -6.54 -10.75 -8.43
N PRO A 249 -5.68 -11.72 -8.77
CA PRO A 249 -5.15 -11.92 -10.12
C PRO A 249 -6.21 -11.82 -11.23
N PRO A 250 -5.85 -11.30 -12.43
CA PRO A 250 -6.77 -11.29 -13.56
C PRO A 250 -7.25 -12.70 -13.90
N GLY A 251 -8.57 -12.88 -14.07
CA GLY A 251 -9.17 -14.17 -14.43
C GLY A 251 -9.51 -15.11 -13.25
N VAL A 252 -9.26 -14.69 -12.01
CA VAL A 252 -9.78 -15.38 -10.82
C VAL A 252 -11.22 -14.92 -10.56
N PRO A 253 -12.22 -15.83 -10.62
CA PRO A 253 -13.61 -15.47 -10.39
C PRO A 253 -13.84 -15.10 -8.93
N LEU A 254 -14.77 -14.17 -8.69
CA LEU A 254 -15.17 -13.79 -7.35
C LEU A 254 -15.99 -14.92 -6.69
N PRO A 255 -15.82 -15.18 -5.39
CA PRO A 255 -16.67 -16.10 -4.64
C PRO A 255 -18.16 -15.83 -4.84
N GLY A 256 -18.97 -16.88 -4.95
CA GLY A 256 -20.42 -16.77 -5.14
C GLY A 256 -20.86 -16.35 -6.55
N THR A 257 -19.94 -16.15 -7.52
CA THR A 257 -20.30 -15.94 -8.92
C THR A 257 -20.42 -17.28 -9.67
N GLY A 258 -21.31 -17.38 -10.67
CA GLY A 258 -21.49 -18.62 -11.45
C GLY A 258 -20.20 -19.14 -12.12
N ALA A 259 -19.27 -18.24 -12.44
CA ALA A 259 -17.95 -18.59 -12.97
C ALA A 259 -17.02 -19.27 -11.95
N ALA A 260 -17.26 -19.09 -10.64
CA ALA A 260 -16.55 -19.80 -9.59
C ALA A 260 -17.04 -21.26 -9.49
N GLN A 261 -18.34 -21.49 -9.71
CA GLN A 261 -18.94 -22.83 -9.69
C GLN A 261 -18.44 -23.70 -10.86
N GLU A 262 -18.22 -23.13 -12.05
CA GLU A 262 -17.68 -23.89 -13.20
C GLU A 262 -16.25 -24.40 -13.00
N LYS A 263 -15.39 -23.65 -12.27
CA LYS A 263 -14.01 -24.08 -11.96
C LYS A 263 -13.93 -25.12 -10.83
N GLU A 264 -14.96 -25.24 -9.99
CA GLU A 264 -15.01 -26.30 -8.96
C GLU A 264 -15.41 -27.67 -9.53
N VAL A 265 -15.98 -27.73 -10.74
CA VAL A 265 -16.33 -28.97 -11.43
C VAL A 265 -15.16 -29.49 -12.29
N ILE A 266 -13.94 -29.61 -11.78
CA ILE A 266 -12.89 -30.44 -12.41
C ILE A 266 -12.06 -31.20 -11.36
N SER A 267 -12.33 -32.51 -11.33
CA SER A 267 -11.50 -33.67 -10.97
C SER A 267 -10.54 -33.54 -9.78
N ASN A 268 -10.88 -34.23 -8.69
CA ASN A 268 -9.88 -34.79 -7.79
C ASN A 268 -8.99 -35.76 -8.61
N PRO A 269 -7.67 -35.51 -8.79
CA PRO A 269 -6.81 -36.37 -9.62
C PRO A 269 -6.74 -37.81 -9.11
N ALA A 270 -7.01 -38.00 -7.80
CA ALA A 270 -7.05 -39.30 -7.17
C ALA A 270 -8.28 -40.14 -7.55
N ALA A 271 -9.41 -39.51 -7.94
CA ALA A 271 -10.61 -40.23 -8.36
C ALA A 271 -10.50 -40.73 -9.81
N ALA A 272 -9.79 -40.01 -10.68
CA ALA A 272 -9.58 -40.38 -12.08
C ALA A 272 -8.61 -41.56 -12.27
N ALA A 273 -7.79 -41.90 -11.27
CA ALA A 273 -6.87 -43.02 -11.33
C ALA A 273 -7.49 -44.36 -10.89
N SER A 274 -8.69 -44.35 -10.28
CA SER A 274 -9.28 -45.54 -9.65
C SER A 274 -10.49 -46.14 -10.37
N THR A 275 -10.94 -45.54 -11.47
CA THR A 275 -11.94 -46.15 -12.35
C THR A 275 -11.46 -46.03 -13.79
N GLY A 276 -10.75 -47.06 -14.26
CA GLY A 276 -10.38 -47.18 -15.65
C GLY A 276 -11.64 -47.21 -16.52
N ALA A 277 -11.89 -46.12 -17.23
CA ALA A 277 -12.91 -46.05 -18.26
C ALA A 277 -12.24 -45.62 -19.56
N THR A 278 -11.88 -46.61 -20.36
CA THR A 278 -11.65 -46.47 -21.79
C THR A 278 -13.01 -46.38 -22.51
N SER A 279 -12.97 -45.77 -23.68
CA SER A 279 -13.98 -45.77 -24.75
C SER A 279 -15.02 -44.63 -24.77
N SER A 280 -14.69 -43.64 -25.60
CA SER A 280 -15.64 -42.86 -26.38
C SER A 280 -16.33 -43.76 -27.42
N GLY A 281 -17.66 -43.78 -27.44
CA GLY A 281 -18.46 -44.42 -28.49
C GLY A 281 -19.97 -44.19 -28.26
N PRO A 282 -20.77 -43.86 -29.30
CA PRO A 282 -22.17 -43.47 -29.12
C PRO A 282 -23.10 -44.69 -29.24
N ALA A 283 -23.51 -45.27 -28.12
CA ALA A 283 -24.70 -46.11 -28.01
C ALA A 283 -25.01 -46.40 -26.54
N GLY A 284 -26.19 -46.02 -26.05
CA GLY A 284 -26.60 -46.36 -24.69
C GLY A 284 -27.76 -45.54 -24.14
N ALA A 285 -28.83 -45.34 -24.92
CA ALA A 285 -30.12 -44.99 -24.35
C ALA A 285 -30.71 -46.21 -23.63
N ALA A 286 -31.40 -45.95 -22.52
CA ALA A 286 -32.21 -46.84 -21.68
C ALA A 286 -31.53 -47.38 -20.40
N THR A 287 -31.83 -46.73 -19.26
CA THR A 287 -32.34 -47.40 -18.05
C THR A 287 -32.84 -46.35 -17.05
N ILE A 288 -34.14 -46.45 -16.75
CA ILE A 288 -34.90 -45.64 -15.79
C ILE A 288 -34.81 -46.28 -14.40
N GLY A 289 -34.71 -45.46 -13.35
CA GLY A 289 -35.38 -45.69 -12.06
C GLY A 289 -34.52 -46.23 -10.90
N ASN A 290 -34.22 -45.37 -9.92
CA ASN A 290 -34.82 -45.46 -8.58
C ASN A 290 -34.30 -44.36 -7.64
N VAL A 291 -35.25 -43.67 -6.99
CA VAL A 291 -35.07 -42.70 -5.90
C VAL A 291 -35.19 -43.44 -4.56
N PRO A 292 -34.35 -43.15 -3.54
CA PRO A 292 -34.70 -43.48 -2.16
C PRO A 292 -35.23 -42.28 -1.35
N ARG A 293 -36.53 -42.37 -1.04
CA ARG A 293 -37.31 -41.94 0.14
C ARG A 293 -36.68 -40.97 1.17
N GLY A 294 -37.38 -39.87 1.40
CA GLY A 294 -37.28 -39.04 2.61
C GLY A 294 -38.05 -39.62 3.82
N PRO A 295 -37.84 -39.07 5.03
CA PRO A 295 -38.52 -39.49 6.26
C PRO A 295 -39.98 -39.03 6.27
N GLY A 296 -40.83 -39.88 6.87
CA GLY A 296 -42.29 -39.85 6.71
C GLY A 296 -43.10 -39.00 7.70
N VAL A 297 -44.41 -39.18 7.52
CA VAL A 297 -45.57 -38.54 8.13
C VAL A 297 -45.55 -38.67 9.66
N ASP A 298 -45.20 -37.56 10.33
CA ASP A 298 -45.63 -37.10 11.67
C ASP A 298 -44.73 -35.96 12.14
N THR A 299 -44.65 -34.88 11.34
CA THR A 299 -44.07 -33.60 11.80
C THR A 299 -45.13 -32.53 11.63
N GLU A 300 -45.63 -32.04 12.76
CA GLU A 300 -46.54 -30.90 12.84
C GLU A 300 -45.90 -29.67 12.19
N VAL A 301 -46.62 -29.10 11.24
CA VAL A 301 -46.32 -27.82 10.61
C VAL A 301 -46.98 -26.74 11.46
N GLY A 302 -46.16 -25.93 12.15
CA GLY A 302 -46.61 -24.70 12.79
C GLY A 302 -46.66 -23.57 11.75
N GLU A 303 -47.83 -22.95 11.63
CA GLU A 303 -48.17 -21.85 10.72
C GLU A 303 -47.50 -20.52 11.10
N ASP A 304 -47.37 -19.66 10.09
CA ASP A 304 -46.60 -18.42 10.01
C ASP A 304 -46.77 -17.40 11.14
N THR A 305 -45.70 -16.63 11.39
CA THR A 305 -45.84 -15.17 11.48
C THR A 305 -44.66 -14.48 10.80
N ALA A 306 -44.99 -13.75 9.73
CA ALA A 306 -44.14 -12.76 9.09
C ALA A 306 -43.63 -11.74 10.13
N ASN A 307 -42.34 -11.43 10.08
CA ASN A 307 -41.82 -10.16 10.56
C ASN A 307 -40.52 -9.78 9.83
N ASP A 308 -40.47 -8.50 9.47
CA ASP A 308 -39.49 -7.78 8.66
C ASP A 308 -38.03 -8.27 8.73
N GLU A 309 -37.55 -8.81 7.61
CA GLU A 309 -36.13 -8.85 7.27
C GLU A 309 -35.74 -7.51 6.62
N ASN A 310 -35.46 -6.50 7.45
CA ASN A 310 -34.71 -5.31 7.05
C ASN A 310 -34.19 -4.53 8.27
N GLU A 311 -33.26 -5.10 9.02
CA GLU A 311 -32.43 -4.35 9.98
C GLU A 311 -30.95 -4.67 9.78
N GLY A 312 -30.43 -4.29 8.61
CA GLY A 312 -29.01 -4.02 8.44
C GLY A 312 -28.71 -2.61 8.92
N VAL A 313 -27.90 -2.49 9.98
CA VAL A 313 -27.50 -1.27 10.71
C VAL A 313 -28.49 -0.88 11.84
N LEU A 314 -28.23 -1.41 13.04
CA LEU A 314 -28.77 -0.80 14.26
C LEU A 314 -28.20 0.61 14.40
N ASP A 315 -29.06 1.63 14.31
CA ASP A 315 -28.70 3.03 14.51
C ASP A 315 -28.50 3.33 16.00
N VAL A 316 -27.33 2.97 16.52
CA VAL A 316 -26.95 3.21 17.92
C VAL A 316 -26.83 4.72 18.22
N ALA A 317 -26.54 5.55 17.22
CA ALA A 317 -26.53 7.00 17.38
C ALA A 317 -27.93 7.53 17.75
N SER A 318 -29.01 6.94 17.20
CA SER A 318 -30.39 7.27 17.59
C SER A 318 -30.75 6.82 19.02
N ILE A 319 -30.19 5.70 19.49
CA ILE A 319 -30.42 5.20 20.86
C ILE A 319 -29.71 6.09 21.89
N VAL A 320 -28.50 6.57 21.56
CA VAL A 320 -27.72 7.49 22.40
C VAL A 320 -28.30 8.91 22.36
N ALA A 321 -28.72 9.40 21.19
CA ALA A 321 -29.37 10.72 21.04
C ALA A 321 -30.79 10.75 21.62
N GLY A 322 -31.47 9.61 21.67
CA GLY A 322 -32.86 9.49 22.12
C GLY A 322 -33.06 9.35 23.63
N GLY A 323 -32.00 9.36 24.45
CA GLY A 323 -32.09 9.31 25.92
C GLY A 323 -32.61 7.98 26.52
N LYS A 324 -32.74 6.92 25.72
CA LYS A 324 -33.29 5.61 26.12
C LYS A 324 -32.24 4.60 26.61
N MET A 325 -31.01 5.05 26.87
CA MET A 325 -29.87 4.21 27.27
C MET A 325 -30.14 3.41 28.56
N SER A 326 -30.85 4.01 29.53
CA SER A 326 -31.17 3.39 30.82
C SER A 326 -32.12 2.18 30.69
N GLU A 327 -33.13 2.25 29.82
CA GLU A 327 -34.08 1.15 29.58
C GLU A 327 -33.40 -0.04 28.89
N TYR A 328 -32.46 0.22 27.98
CA TYR A 328 -31.73 -0.81 27.27
C TYR A 328 -30.79 -1.59 28.22
N LEU A 329 -30.09 -0.88 29.11
CA LEU A 329 -29.23 -1.49 30.12
C LEU A 329 -30.02 -2.38 31.11
N ALA A 330 -31.21 -1.93 31.55
CA ALA A 330 -32.08 -2.70 32.43
C ALA A 330 -32.62 -3.99 31.77
N LYS A 331 -32.94 -3.93 30.46
CA LYS A 331 -33.40 -5.09 29.70
C LYS A 331 -32.28 -6.13 29.52
N LYS A 332 -31.03 -5.69 29.34
CA LYS A 332 -29.84 -6.55 29.21
C LYS A 332 -29.47 -7.23 30.54
N GLU A 333 -29.66 -6.55 31.67
CA GLU A 333 -29.41 -7.12 33.00
C GLU A 333 -30.42 -8.23 33.33
N LYS A 334 -31.68 -8.05 32.96
CA LYS A 334 -32.73 -9.06 33.10
C LYS A 334 -32.45 -10.32 32.27
N GLU A 335 -32.01 -10.16 31.02
CA GLU A 335 -31.64 -11.28 30.15
C GLU A 335 -30.43 -12.07 30.67
N LYS A 336 -29.47 -11.39 31.32
CA LYS A 336 -28.29 -12.01 31.95
C LYS A 336 -28.66 -12.81 33.19
N GLN A 337 -29.65 -12.36 33.96
CA GLN A 337 -30.18 -13.10 35.12
C GLN A 337 -30.92 -14.37 34.67
N ASP A 338 -31.69 -14.29 33.59
CA ASP A 338 -32.43 -15.44 33.04
C ASP A 338 -31.49 -16.52 32.48
N LYS A 339 -30.40 -16.12 31.80
CA LYS A 339 -29.35 -17.04 31.33
C LYS A 339 -28.53 -17.67 32.47
N ALA A 340 -28.37 -16.98 33.59
CA ALA A 340 -27.69 -17.53 34.77
C ALA A 340 -28.52 -18.62 35.48
N LEU A 341 -29.85 -18.52 35.42
CA LEU A 341 -30.77 -19.52 35.97
C LEU A 341 -30.84 -20.79 35.11
N ALA A 342 -30.65 -20.67 33.79
CA ALA A 342 -30.67 -21.81 32.86
C ALA A 342 -29.45 -22.76 32.98
N LYS A 343 -28.29 -22.27 33.47
CA LYS A 343 -27.04 -23.06 33.59
C LYS A 343 -26.99 -24.05 34.75
N LYS A 344 -28.05 -24.19 35.56
CA LYS A 344 -28.09 -25.11 36.73
C LYS A 344 -28.52 -26.56 36.43
N LYS A 345 -28.82 -26.91 35.17
CA LYS A 345 -29.10 -28.31 34.76
C LYS A 345 -27.97 -28.84 33.88
N GLY A 346 -26.94 -29.40 34.52
CA GLY A 346 -25.73 -29.89 33.86
C GLY A 346 -25.96 -31.10 32.97
N VAL A 347 -25.31 -31.09 31.80
CA VAL A 347 -25.03 -32.26 30.96
C VAL A 347 -23.56 -32.16 30.54
N PRO A 348 -22.74 -33.22 30.66
CA PRO A 348 -21.31 -33.16 30.36
C PRO A 348 -21.05 -33.16 28.85
N ALA A 349 -20.07 -32.36 28.41
CA ALA A 349 -19.64 -32.22 27.03
C ALA A 349 -18.69 -33.35 26.59
N PRO A 350 -18.80 -33.89 25.37
CA PRO A 350 -17.79 -34.79 24.81
C PRO A 350 -16.66 -34.00 24.15
N ASP A 351 -15.42 -34.42 24.42
CA ASP A 351 -14.21 -34.01 23.69
C ASP A 351 -14.34 -34.31 22.20
N THR A 352 -14.07 -33.33 21.33
CA THR A 352 -13.53 -33.62 19.99
C THR A 352 -12.65 -32.49 19.47
N ALA A 353 -11.37 -32.85 19.29
CA ALA A 353 -10.43 -32.17 18.43
C ALA A 353 -10.89 -32.26 16.97
N ASN A 354 -11.25 -31.11 16.37
CA ASN A 354 -11.35 -31.00 14.92
C ASN A 354 -10.95 -29.57 14.52
N ARG A 355 -9.66 -29.38 14.17
CA ARG A 355 -9.20 -28.11 13.57
C ARG A 355 -9.78 -28.03 12.16
N GLN A 356 -10.92 -27.37 12.00
CA GLN A 356 -11.44 -26.99 10.69
C GLN A 356 -10.36 -26.25 9.90
N ILE A 357 -10.06 -26.76 8.69
CA ILE A 357 -9.15 -26.11 7.74
C ILE A 357 -9.78 -24.78 7.35
N ARG A 358 -9.20 -23.65 7.81
CA ARG A 358 -9.66 -22.31 7.44
C ARG A 358 -9.50 -22.14 5.93
N LEU A 359 -10.62 -22.05 5.20
CA LEU A 359 -10.64 -21.77 3.76
C LEU A 359 -9.90 -20.44 3.47
N PRO A 360 -9.12 -20.34 2.37
CA PRO A 360 -8.50 -19.08 1.94
C PRO A 360 -9.55 -17.98 1.76
N ASN A 361 -9.17 -16.72 2.01
CA ASN A 361 -10.08 -15.56 1.92
C ASN A 361 -10.76 -15.47 0.55
N SER A 362 -10.00 -15.69 -0.52
CA SER A 362 -10.46 -15.71 -1.92
C SER A 362 -11.48 -16.80 -2.26
N LYS A 363 -11.80 -17.71 -1.33
CA LYS A 363 -12.85 -18.74 -1.50
C LYS A 363 -14.08 -18.49 -0.63
N ARG A 364 -14.05 -17.48 0.25
CA ARG A 364 -15.18 -17.15 1.12
C ARG A 364 -16.08 -16.14 0.44
N GLU A 365 -17.38 -16.28 0.55
CA GLU A 365 -18.32 -15.28 0.01
C GLU A 365 -18.26 -14.00 0.85
N THR A 366 -18.23 -14.14 2.17
CA THR A 366 -18.14 -13.03 3.12
C THR A 366 -16.97 -13.19 4.07
N ALA A 367 -16.55 -12.08 4.68
CA ALA A 367 -15.52 -12.04 5.71
C ALA A 367 -15.83 -10.92 6.73
N THR A 368 -15.54 -11.18 8.00
CA THR A 368 -15.72 -10.21 9.07
C THR A 368 -14.57 -9.21 9.09
N PHE A 369 -14.92 -7.93 9.04
CA PHE A 369 -14.05 -6.77 9.19
C PHE A 369 -14.27 -6.14 10.55
N VAL A 370 -13.19 -5.82 11.28
CA VAL A 370 -13.28 -5.08 12.55
C VAL A 370 -12.91 -3.63 12.30
N TYR A 371 -13.93 -2.75 12.32
CA TYR A 371 -13.78 -1.31 12.23
C TYR A 371 -13.46 -0.71 13.60
N GLN A 372 -12.50 0.20 13.65
CA GLN A 372 -12.16 0.96 14.84
C GLN A 372 -12.70 2.38 14.72
N ASP A 373 -13.76 2.67 15.48
CA ASP A 373 -14.43 3.96 15.48
C ASP A 373 -13.78 4.91 16.50
N HIS A 374 -12.91 5.78 15.98
CA HIS A 374 -12.26 6.82 16.76
C HIS A 374 -13.19 8.02 16.97
N THR A 375 -14.07 8.29 15.99
CA THR A 375 -15.01 9.42 16.05
C THR A 375 -16.04 9.22 17.16
N LEU A 376 -16.56 8.01 17.31
CA LEU A 376 -17.51 7.67 18.36
C LEU A 376 -16.86 7.77 19.74
N LEU A 377 -15.59 7.36 19.85
CA LEU A 377 -14.82 7.54 21.08
C LEU A 377 -14.69 9.02 21.47
N ASP A 378 -14.37 9.89 20.51
CA ASP A 378 -14.21 11.32 20.78
C ASP A 378 -15.54 11.98 21.13
N THR A 379 -16.63 11.58 20.49
CA THR A 379 -17.97 12.05 20.89
C THR A 379 -18.32 11.63 22.32
N LEU A 380 -17.96 10.41 22.75
CA LEU A 380 -18.19 9.97 24.12
C LEU A 380 -17.33 10.72 25.14
N LYS A 381 -16.09 11.05 24.78
CA LYS A 381 -15.22 11.88 25.64
C LYS A 381 -15.80 13.28 25.82
N ASN A 382 -16.40 13.84 24.75
CA ASN A 382 -16.99 15.18 24.77
C ASN A 382 -18.35 15.27 25.48
N MET A 383 -18.95 14.15 25.89
CA MET A 383 -20.26 14.12 26.56
C MET A 383 -20.20 14.28 28.09
N ASP A 384 -19.06 14.66 28.67
CA ASP A 384 -18.86 14.86 30.12
C ASP A 384 -19.38 13.69 31.00
N LEU A 385 -19.21 12.45 30.54
CA LEU A 385 -19.54 11.27 31.34
C LEU A 385 -18.52 11.11 32.47
N GLY A 386 -18.99 10.81 33.69
CA GLY A 386 -18.11 10.38 34.78
C GLY A 386 -17.30 9.14 34.40
N THR A 387 -16.11 8.97 34.99
CA THR A 387 -15.11 7.95 34.62
C THR A 387 -15.67 6.52 34.54
N GLN A 388 -16.57 6.17 35.46
CA GLN A 388 -17.25 4.87 35.50
C GLN A 388 -18.24 4.70 34.34
N ALA A 389 -19.09 5.72 34.10
CA ALA A 389 -20.10 5.70 33.05
C ALA A 389 -19.47 5.68 31.65
N PHE A 390 -18.33 6.36 31.47
CA PHE A 390 -17.55 6.30 30.24
C PHE A 390 -16.99 4.88 29.98
N ALA A 391 -16.42 4.25 31.00
CA ALA A 391 -15.87 2.89 30.89
C ALA A 391 -16.98 1.86 30.59
N ASP A 392 -18.13 1.98 31.25
CA ASP A 392 -19.29 1.11 31.05
C ASP A 392 -19.91 1.29 29.66
N ALA A 393 -20.04 2.54 29.17
CA ALA A 393 -20.52 2.83 27.83
C ALA A 393 -19.59 2.25 26.75
N LYS A 394 -18.27 2.46 26.90
CA LYS A 394 -17.24 1.92 26.00
C LYS A 394 -17.23 0.38 26.00
N SER A 395 -17.40 -0.24 27.17
CA SER A 395 -17.49 -1.71 27.28
C SER A 395 -18.76 -2.24 26.62
N ALA A 396 -19.91 -1.61 26.85
CA ALA A 396 -21.17 -2.00 26.24
C ALA A 396 -21.15 -1.88 24.71
N LEU A 397 -20.57 -0.81 24.17
CA LEU A 397 -20.41 -0.61 22.71
C LEU A 397 -19.49 -1.64 22.06
N ASN A 398 -18.44 -2.09 22.76
CA ASN A 398 -17.55 -3.16 22.32
C ASN A 398 -18.17 -4.57 22.44
N GLU A 399 -19.08 -4.80 23.41
CA GLU A 399 -19.74 -6.10 23.58
C GLU A 399 -20.89 -6.33 22.60
N VAL A 400 -21.64 -5.29 22.23
CA VAL A 400 -22.78 -5.40 21.30
C VAL A 400 -22.31 -5.85 19.92
N THR A 401 -21.10 -5.46 19.53
CA THR A 401 -20.52 -5.76 18.22
C THR A 401 -19.92 -7.16 18.10
N GLY A 402 -19.58 -7.82 19.22
CA GLY A 402 -19.05 -9.19 19.22
C GLY A 402 -20.10 -10.30 19.26
N LYS A 403 -21.38 -9.99 19.47
CA LYS A 403 -22.45 -11.02 19.62
C LYS A 403 -23.19 -11.39 18.33
N GLN A 404 -23.07 -10.61 17.25
CA GLN A 404 -23.68 -10.97 15.96
C GLN A 404 -22.98 -12.15 15.27
N ALA A 405 -21.79 -12.56 15.70
CA ALA A 405 -21.11 -13.77 15.23
C ALA A 405 -21.46 -15.04 16.05
N GLN A 406 -22.19 -14.92 17.16
CA GLN A 406 -22.36 -16.04 18.11
C GLN A 406 -23.62 -16.88 17.89
N GLU A 407 -24.50 -16.50 16.96
CA GLU A 407 -25.65 -17.34 16.55
C GLU A 407 -25.33 -18.35 15.45
N ASN A 408 -24.13 -18.32 14.85
CA ASN A 408 -23.66 -19.35 13.92
C ASN A 408 -22.20 -19.72 14.19
N GLY A 409 -21.97 -20.53 15.24
CA GLY A 409 -20.69 -21.22 15.44
C GLY A 409 -20.29 -21.34 16.90
N GLU A 410 -20.76 -22.40 17.57
CA GLU A 410 -20.23 -22.78 18.87
C GLU A 410 -18.76 -23.23 18.78
N ASN A 411 -17.94 -22.58 19.60
CA ASN A 411 -16.60 -22.91 20.11
C ASN A 411 -15.44 -22.03 19.61
N GLY A 412 -15.17 -20.98 20.39
CA GLY A 412 -13.92 -20.23 20.37
C GLY A 412 -13.46 -19.90 21.78
N GLU A 413 -12.53 -20.69 22.30
CA GLU A 413 -11.73 -20.32 23.48
C GLU A 413 -10.96 -19.01 23.21
N ALA A 414 -10.90 -18.16 24.23
CA ALA A 414 -10.03 -16.98 24.24
C ALA A 414 -8.57 -17.41 24.04
N ARG A 415 -7.93 -16.89 22.99
CA ARG A 415 -6.48 -16.98 22.81
C ARG A 415 -5.83 -15.61 23.09
N PRO A 416 -4.61 -15.62 23.67
CA PRO A 416 -3.97 -14.42 24.18
C PRO A 416 -3.47 -13.53 23.04
N ALA A 417 -3.48 -12.24 23.33
CA ALA A 417 -2.97 -11.18 22.46
C ALA A 417 -1.45 -11.31 22.29
N THR A 418 -1.03 -11.71 21.10
CA THR A 418 0.32 -11.46 20.61
C THR A 418 0.27 -11.22 19.11
N GLU A 419 1.08 -10.27 18.67
CA GLU A 419 1.28 -9.78 17.29
C GLU A 419 0.38 -8.61 16.85
N ALA A 420 0.57 -7.47 17.50
CA ALA A 420 0.35 -6.15 16.92
C ALA A 420 1.72 -5.56 16.54
N ASN A 421 2.11 -5.69 15.26
CA ASN A 421 3.18 -4.88 14.69
C ASN A 421 2.54 -3.59 14.16
N GLY A 422 2.51 -2.59 15.03
CA GLY A 422 2.16 -1.22 14.74
C GLY A 422 2.79 -0.36 15.81
N THR A 423 3.91 0.29 15.49
CA THR A 423 4.56 1.28 16.35
C THR A 423 3.69 2.53 16.46
N GLY A 424 2.77 2.49 17.41
CA GLY A 424 2.17 3.65 18.05
C GLY A 424 2.26 3.42 19.56
N ASP A 425 2.81 4.39 20.29
CA ASP A 425 2.76 4.40 21.75
C ASP A 425 1.29 4.43 22.20
N GLU A 426 0.71 3.26 22.46
CA GLU A 426 -0.58 3.17 23.15
C GLU A 426 -0.36 3.50 24.63
N VAL A 427 -0.70 4.73 25.00
CA VAL A 427 -0.93 5.10 26.40
C VAL A 427 -2.10 4.23 26.92
N PRO A 428 -1.98 3.55 28.08
CA PRO A 428 -3.05 2.71 28.61
C PRO A 428 -4.24 3.59 29.00
N GLY A 429 -5.27 3.60 28.14
CA GLY A 429 -6.47 4.43 28.29
C GLY A 429 -7.11 4.83 26.96
N SER A 430 -6.34 4.87 25.87
CA SER A 430 -6.76 5.37 24.55
C SER A 430 -7.36 4.31 23.61
N GLY A 431 -8.18 3.39 24.10
CA GLY A 431 -8.79 2.38 23.21
C GLY A 431 -9.88 2.96 22.30
N SER A 432 -9.93 2.55 21.03
CA SER A 432 -11.02 2.81 20.07
C SER A 432 -12.24 1.89 20.31
N ILE A 433 -13.40 2.22 19.74
CA ILE A 433 -14.60 1.37 19.80
C ILE A 433 -14.61 0.44 18.59
N ARG A 434 -14.70 -0.87 18.84
CA ARG A 434 -14.60 -1.89 17.80
C ARG A 434 -15.99 -2.30 17.31
N ARG A 435 -16.21 -2.24 16.01
CA ARG A 435 -17.43 -2.70 15.33
C ARG A 435 -17.09 -3.82 14.36
N GLU A 436 -17.75 -4.96 14.49
CA GLU A 436 -17.64 -6.04 13.52
C GLU A 436 -18.64 -5.79 12.40
N ILE A 437 -18.19 -5.90 11.16
CA ILE A 437 -18.96 -5.64 9.96
C ILE A 437 -18.68 -6.76 8.98
N GLU A 438 -19.72 -7.39 8.45
CA GLU A 438 -19.58 -8.40 7.41
C GLU A 438 -19.39 -7.74 6.04
N VAL A 439 -18.34 -8.16 5.33
CA VAL A 439 -17.99 -7.64 3.99
C VAL A 439 -18.00 -8.77 2.98
N GLY A 440 -18.75 -8.58 1.89
CA GLY A 440 -18.86 -9.51 0.78
C GLY A 440 -17.68 -9.41 -0.20
N THR A 441 -17.95 -9.70 -1.48
CA THR A 441 -16.94 -9.73 -2.54
C THR A 441 -16.34 -8.36 -2.85
N GLU A 442 -16.89 -7.27 -2.31
CA GLU A 442 -16.38 -5.90 -2.49
C GLU A 442 -14.96 -5.73 -1.97
N ARG A 443 -14.54 -6.55 -0.99
CA ARG A 443 -13.16 -6.57 -0.46
C ARG A 443 -12.11 -6.95 -1.51
N PHE A 444 -12.54 -7.49 -2.65
CA PHE A 444 -11.69 -7.81 -3.80
C PHE A 444 -11.72 -6.78 -4.93
N GLN A 445 -12.55 -5.75 -4.80
CA GLN A 445 -12.87 -4.80 -5.88
C GLN A 445 -12.33 -3.39 -5.61
N ALA A 446 -11.21 -3.29 -4.90
CA ALA A 446 -10.58 -2.00 -4.62
C ALA A 446 -10.09 -1.29 -5.89
N ASP A 447 -9.60 -2.05 -6.89
CA ASP A 447 -9.15 -1.50 -8.17
C ASP A 447 -10.28 -1.37 -9.20
N ASN A 448 -11.34 -0.62 -8.87
CA ASN A 448 -12.47 -0.43 -9.77
C ASN A 448 -12.16 0.51 -10.96
N ASP A 449 -11.29 1.50 -10.75
CA ASP A 449 -11.04 2.58 -11.73
C ASP A 449 -9.84 2.29 -12.64
N GLY A 450 -9.37 1.05 -12.68
CA GLY A 450 -8.25 0.60 -13.51
C GLY A 450 -6.92 1.24 -13.13
N THR A 451 -6.67 1.46 -11.83
CA THR A 451 -5.41 1.97 -11.28
C THR A 451 -4.23 1.11 -11.72
N ILE A 452 -4.36 -0.21 -11.62
CA ILE A 452 -3.29 -1.13 -11.99
C ILE A 452 -3.01 -1.06 -13.49
N GLU A 453 -4.06 -0.96 -14.30
CA GLU A 453 -3.92 -0.84 -15.75
C GLU A 453 -3.26 0.48 -16.17
N LYS A 454 -3.62 1.59 -15.51
CA LYS A 454 -3.02 2.91 -15.74
C LYS A 454 -1.54 2.91 -15.37
N ILE A 455 -1.17 2.32 -14.23
CA ILE A 455 0.23 2.17 -13.81
C ILE A 455 0.98 1.26 -14.79
N ALA A 456 0.40 0.14 -15.21
CA ALA A 456 1.00 -0.76 -16.20
C ALA A 456 1.28 -0.05 -17.53
N ALA A 457 0.34 0.78 -18.02
CA ALA A 457 0.55 1.62 -19.19
C ALA A 457 1.63 2.70 -18.99
N ALA A 458 1.70 3.29 -17.79
CA ALA A 458 2.75 4.25 -17.44
C ALA A 458 4.15 3.60 -17.46
N ILE A 459 4.29 2.40 -16.94
CA ILE A 459 5.55 1.61 -17.00
C ILE A 459 5.96 1.37 -18.45
N TYR A 460 5.03 0.85 -19.27
CA TYR A 460 5.31 0.60 -20.68
C TYR A 460 5.78 1.87 -21.41
N ARG A 461 5.08 3.00 -21.23
CA ARG A 461 5.43 4.28 -21.85
C ARG A 461 6.81 4.76 -21.41
N THR A 462 7.08 4.72 -20.10
CA THR A 462 8.35 5.17 -19.50
C THR A 462 9.54 4.40 -20.06
N ILE A 463 9.45 3.06 -20.11
CA ILE A 463 10.54 2.23 -20.63
C ILE A 463 10.67 2.40 -22.16
N SER A 464 9.55 2.52 -22.87
CA SER A 464 9.54 2.69 -24.33
C SER A 464 10.15 4.02 -24.80
N SER A 465 10.13 5.05 -23.96
CA SER A 465 10.75 6.34 -24.23
C SER A 465 12.26 6.41 -23.95
N VAL A 466 12.87 5.37 -23.38
CA VAL A 466 14.32 5.35 -23.17
C VAL A 466 15.03 5.15 -24.52
N ASP A 467 15.82 6.12 -24.95
CA ASP A 467 16.46 6.11 -26.28
C ASP A 467 17.43 4.93 -26.47
N GLU A 468 18.11 4.52 -25.40
CA GLU A 468 18.99 3.36 -25.37
C GLU A 468 18.19 2.05 -25.43
N VAL A 469 17.85 1.61 -26.64
CA VAL A 469 17.03 0.42 -26.88
C VAL A 469 17.63 -0.83 -26.23
N GLN A 470 18.97 -0.97 -26.18
CA GLN A 470 19.61 -2.12 -25.54
C GLN A 470 19.35 -2.21 -24.03
N LYS A 471 19.11 -1.07 -23.36
CA LYS A 471 18.86 -1.01 -21.90
C LYS A 471 17.41 -1.32 -21.53
N ARG A 472 16.47 -1.24 -22.48
CA ARG A 472 15.04 -1.48 -22.23
C ARG A 472 14.78 -2.88 -21.67
N SER A 473 15.51 -3.90 -22.14
CA SER A 473 15.40 -5.25 -21.59
C SER A 473 15.75 -5.27 -20.10
N ASP A 474 16.86 -4.65 -19.72
CA ASP A 474 17.30 -4.58 -18.32
C ASP A 474 16.29 -3.81 -17.45
N LEU A 475 15.70 -2.74 -17.99
CA LEU A 475 14.65 -1.96 -17.31
C LEU A 475 13.39 -2.77 -17.03
N TRP A 476 13.02 -3.68 -17.93
CA TRP A 476 11.89 -4.60 -17.76
C TRP A 476 12.18 -5.77 -16.81
N GLU A 477 13.44 -6.21 -16.73
CA GLU A 477 13.87 -7.24 -15.79
C GLU A 477 14.14 -6.71 -14.37
N ASN A 478 14.27 -5.39 -14.22
CA ASN A 478 14.55 -4.74 -12.95
C ASN A 478 13.45 -3.73 -12.58
N LEU A 479 12.23 -4.21 -12.35
CA LEU A 479 11.14 -3.40 -11.80
C LEU A 479 11.24 -3.30 -10.27
N ILE A 480 11.17 -2.10 -9.72
CA ILE A 480 11.05 -1.86 -8.27
C ILE A 480 9.70 -1.21 -8.01
N ILE A 481 8.85 -1.87 -7.20
CA ILE A 481 7.53 -1.35 -6.81
C ILE A 481 7.57 -1.01 -5.33
N CYS A 482 7.55 0.29 -5.04
CA CYS A 482 7.60 0.86 -3.70
C CYS A 482 6.42 1.83 -3.46
N GLY A 483 6.42 2.50 -2.31
CA GLY A 483 5.37 3.40 -1.87
C GLY A 483 4.24 2.69 -1.12
N ASN A 484 3.75 3.34 -0.06
CA ASN A 484 2.72 2.79 0.84
C ASN A 484 1.38 2.48 0.13
N GLY A 485 1.11 3.10 -1.02
CA GLY A 485 -0.07 2.79 -1.83
C GLY A 485 -0.05 1.40 -2.47
N SER A 486 1.14 0.79 -2.63
CA SER A 486 1.31 -0.55 -3.19
C SER A 486 1.22 -1.68 -2.15
N ARG A 487 0.97 -1.35 -0.87
CA ARG A 487 0.91 -2.33 0.24
C ARG A 487 -0.36 -3.18 0.27
N LEU A 488 -1.38 -2.82 -0.49
CA LEU A 488 -2.60 -3.62 -0.58
C LEU A 488 -2.24 -5.04 -1.07
N ARG A 489 -2.72 -6.07 -0.37
CA ARG A 489 -2.38 -7.46 -0.68
C ARG A 489 -2.75 -7.79 -2.13
N GLY A 490 -1.87 -8.47 -2.84
CA GLY A 490 -2.06 -8.83 -4.25
C GLY A 490 -1.81 -7.69 -5.25
N PHE A 491 -1.54 -6.46 -4.82
CA PHE A 491 -1.28 -5.34 -5.73
C PHE A 491 -0.06 -5.58 -6.63
N LYS A 492 1.10 -5.89 -6.04
CA LYS A 492 2.36 -6.08 -6.78
C LYS A 492 2.27 -7.27 -7.74
N ASP A 493 1.66 -8.37 -7.31
CA ASP A 493 1.45 -9.57 -8.11
C ASP A 493 0.49 -9.32 -9.29
N THR A 494 -0.64 -8.65 -9.02
CA THR A 494 -1.64 -8.32 -10.05
C THR A 494 -1.07 -7.34 -11.08
N LEU A 495 -0.27 -6.35 -10.64
CA LEU A 495 0.43 -5.44 -11.54
C LEU A 495 1.42 -6.20 -12.44
N LEU A 496 2.24 -7.09 -11.87
CA LEU A 496 3.19 -7.88 -12.64
C LEU A 496 2.49 -8.79 -13.65
N GLN A 497 1.41 -9.46 -13.25
CA GLN A 497 0.60 -10.28 -14.16
C GLN A 497 -0.07 -9.46 -15.26
N THR A 498 -0.56 -8.26 -14.94
CA THR A 498 -1.11 -7.33 -15.94
C THR A 498 -0.05 -6.92 -16.96
N LEU A 499 1.18 -6.67 -16.51
CA LEU A 499 2.32 -6.39 -17.40
C LEU A 499 2.63 -7.59 -18.29
N HIS A 500 2.66 -8.80 -17.74
CA HIS A 500 2.87 -10.02 -18.53
C HIS A 500 1.77 -10.24 -19.57
N ALA A 501 0.50 -10.08 -19.18
CA ALA A 501 -0.64 -10.30 -20.06
C ALA A 501 -0.69 -9.28 -21.21
N LYS A 502 -0.31 -8.02 -20.98
CA LYS A 502 -0.45 -6.94 -21.97
C LYS A 502 0.81 -6.67 -22.79
N TYR A 503 2.01 -6.81 -22.21
CA TYR A 503 3.24 -6.30 -22.82
C TYR A 503 4.33 -7.36 -23.03
N LEU A 504 4.20 -8.57 -22.48
CA LEU A 504 5.19 -9.62 -22.73
C LEU A 504 5.13 -10.09 -24.18
N ILE A 505 6.26 -9.99 -24.87
CA ILE A 505 6.41 -10.49 -26.23
C ILE A 505 6.92 -11.92 -26.14
N SER A 506 6.03 -12.89 -26.44
CA SER A 506 6.42 -14.29 -26.48
C SER A 506 7.44 -14.52 -27.61
N PRO A 507 8.59 -15.17 -27.34
CA PRO A 507 9.55 -15.54 -28.37
C PRO A 507 8.94 -16.36 -29.53
N SER A 508 7.83 -17.07 -29.28
CA SER A 508 7.12 -17.90 -30.28
C SER A 508 6.15 -17.12 -31.16
N SER A 509 5.67 -15.95 -30.74
CA SER A 509 4.74 -15.13 -31.53
C SER A 509 5.42 -14.47 -32.74
N ALA A 510 6.75 -14.33 -32.67
CA ALA A 510 7.58 -13.80 -33.74
C ALA A 510 7.63 -14.75 -34.98
N THR A 511 7.43 -16.05 -34.76
CA THR A 511 7.40 -17.06 -35.85
C THR A 511 6.03 -17.17 -36.53
N MET A 512 4.96 -16.67 -35.89
CA MET A 512 3.60 -16.69 -36.48
C MET A 512 3.44 -15.68 -37.62
N PHE A 513 4.20 -14.57 -37.61
CA PHE A 513 4.10 -13.53 -38.64
C PHE A 513 4.99 -13.75 -39.87
N THR A 514 5.84 -14.77 -39.89
CA THR A 514 6.68 -15.10 -41.06
C THR A 514 6.21 -16.35 -41.82
N SER A 515 5.08 -16.96 -41.44
CA SER A 515 4.63 -18.26 -41.98
C SER A 515 3.24 -18.25 -42.61
N GLU A 516 2.66 -17.08 -42.89
CA GLU A 516 1.40 -16.98 -43.66
C GLU A 516 1.64 -16.91 -45.19
N ILE A 517 2.47 -17.81 -45.73
CA ILE A 517 2.32 -18.18 -47.15
C ILE A 517 1.25 -19.27 -47.19
N PRO A 518 0.13 -19.09 -47.91
CA PRO A 518 -0.95 -20.07 -47.95
C PRO A 518 -0.44 -21.45 -48.36
N SER A 519 -0.73 -22.46 -47.54
CA SER A 519 -0.43 -23.87 -47.74
C SER A 519 -1.30 -24.52 -48.83
N ASN A 520 -1.38 -23.89 -50.01
CA ASN A 520 -2.09 -24.39 -51.19
C ASN A 520 -1.15 -24.70 -52.37
N ILE A 521 0.07 -25.16 -52.09
CA ILE A 521 0.88 -25.90 -53.06
C ILE A 521 0.84 -27.37 -52.66
N SER A 522 0.14 -28.16 -53.47
CA SER A 522 0.15 -29.62 -53.41
C SER A 522 1.59 -30.13 -53.59
N THR A 523 2.10 -30.86 -52.62
CA THR A 523 3.25 -31.74 -52.80
C THR A 523 2.91 -32.82 -53.82
N PRO A 524 3.65 -32.98 -54.94
CA PRO A 524 3.51 -34.16 -55.77
C PRO A 524 4.22 -35.33 -55.08
N THR A 525 3.44 -36.33 -54.68
CA THR A 525 3.92 -37.68 -54.38
C THR A 525 4.45 -38.33 -55.65
N GLY A 526 5.69 -38.83 -55.65
CA GLY A 526 6.20 -39.62 -56.76
C GLY A 526 7.69 -39.97 -56.73
N THR A 527 7.98 -41.13 -56.12
CA THR A 527 8.92 -42.16 -56.60
C THR A 527 10.41 -41.85 -56.79
N GLY A 528 11.24 -42.54 -55.99
CA GLY A 528 12.24 -43.48 -56.52
C GLY A 528 13.61 -42.94 -56.93
N ALA A 529 14.63 -43.34 -56.16
CA ALA A 529 15.99 -43.68 -56.58
C ALA A 529 16.83 -42.61 -57.32
N ASN A 530 17.79 -42.00 -56.60
CA ASN A 530 19.24 -42.20 -56.77
C ASN A 530 20.01 -41.14 -55.98
N THR A 531 20.86 -41.59 -55.08
CA THR A 531 21.97 -40.81 -54.50
C THR A 531 23.02 -40.49 -55.57
N PRO A 532 23.43 -39.23 -55.75
CA PRO A 532 24.76 -38.92 -56.25
C PRO A 532 25.70 -38.66 -55.08
N GLN A 533 26.82 -39.36 -55.09
CA GLN A 533 27.94 -39.29 -54.15
C GLN A 533 28.58 -37.89 -54.15
N PRO A 534 29.02 -37.35 -52.99
CA PRO A 534 29.66 -36.03 -52.93
C PRO A 534 31.10 -36.11 -53.47
N GLN A 535 31.37 -35.37 -54.53
CA GLN A 535 32.70 -35.14 -55.05
C GLN A 535 33.38 -34.03 -54.23
N LEU A 536 34.50 -34.39 -53.60
CA LEU A 536 35.33 -33.54 -52.75
C LEU A 536 35.92 -32.37 -53.56
N GLY A 537 35.65 -31.13 -53.14
CA GLY A 537 36.33 -29.91 -53.58
C GLY A 537 36.64 -29.02 -52.38
N PRO A 538 37.80 -28.36 -52.31
CA PRO A 538 38.24 -27.66 -51.10
C PRO A 538 37.63 -26.25 -51.01
N HIS A 539 37.53 -25.75 -49.78
CA HIS A 539 37.20 -24.38 -49.32
C HIS A 539 35.76 -24.13 -48.81
N GLY A 540 35.67 -23.90 -47.48
CA GLY A 540 34.80 -22.86 -46.90
C GLY A 540 33.56 -23.32 -46.11
N GLY A 541 33.66 -23.29 -44.78
CA GLY A 541 32.59 -22.93 -43.84
C GLY A 541 31.31 -23.79 -43.79
N SER A 542 31.19 -24.63 -42.75
CA SER A 542 29.94 -25.31 -42.39
C SER A 542 28.87 -24.29 -41.95
N GLN A 543 27.97 -23.93 -42.85
CA GLN A 543 26.69 -23.28 -42.54
C GLN A 543 25.61 -24.38 -42.55
N VAL A 544 25.12 -24.73 -41.38
CA VAL A 544 23.99 -25.66 -41.24
C VAL A 544 22.73 -24.98 -41.77
N ASN A 545 22.02 -25.61 -42.69
CA ASN A 545 20.79 -25.08 -43.26
C ASN A 545 19.77 -24.82 -42.13
N PRO A 546 19.33 -23.57 -41.89
CA PRO A 546 18.53 -23.21 -40.71
C PRO A 546 17.19 -23.93 -40.63
N LEU A 547 16.66 -24.40 -41.76
CA LEU A 547 15.46 -25.24 -41.82
C LEU A 547 15.65 -26.63 -41.18
N LEU A 548 16.85 -27.20 -41.29
CA LEU A 548 17.16 -28.53 -40.73
C LEU A 548 17.40 -28.46 -39.22
N PHE A 549 17.90 -27.32 -38.72
CA PHE A 549 18.03 -27.05 -37.28
C PHE A 549 16.67 -26.83 -36.61
N ALA A 550 15.77 -26.09 -37.26
CA ALA A 550 14.41 -25.89 -36.79
C ALA A 550 13.59 -27.20 -36.76
N ALA A 551 13.77 -28.07 -37.76
CA ALA A 551 13.08 -29.36 -37.83
C ALA A 551 13.56 -30.37 -36.76
N THR A 552 14.85 -30.33 -36.38
CA THR A 552 15.41 -31.27 -35.40
C THR A 552 15.27 -30.80 -33.95
N ALA A 553 15.19 -29.49 -33.69
CA ALA A 553 14.94 -28.94 -32.36
C ALA A 553 13.51 -29.22 -31.83
N GLY A 554 12.55 -29.49 -32.71
CA GLY A 554 11.16 -29.77 -32.33
C GLY A 554 10.87 -31.21 -31.90
N GLN A 555 11.80 -32.16 -32.06
CA GLN A 555 11.48 -33.60 -31.94
C GLN A 555 12.12 -34.35 -30.76
N ASN A 556 13.04 -33.76 -29.99
CA ASN A 556 13.68 -34.47 -28.87
C ASN A 556 13.71 -33.65 -27.58
N GLN A 557 12.70 -33.83 -26.71
CA GLN A 557 12.61 -33.23 -25.38
C GLN A 557 13.35 -33.99 -24.26
N HIS A 558 14.25 -34.91 -24.58
CA HIS A 558 14.98 -35.65 -23.54
C HIS A 558 16.41 -35.96 -23.97
N LEU A 559 17.34 -35.01 -23.78
CA LEU A 559 18.79 -35.24 -23.71
C LEU A 559 19.45 -33.96 -23.16
N THR A 560 19.93 -34.03 -21.92
CA THR A 560 20.79 -33.00 -21.30
C THR A 560 22.20 -33.06 -21.90
N PRO A 561 22.79 -31.97 -22.43
CA PRO A 561 24.19 -32.00 -22.86
C PRO A 561 25.11 -31.83 -21.64
N HIS A 562 25.84 -32.89 -21.32
CA HIS A 562 27.03 -32.85 -20.47
C HIS A 562 28.21 -32.24 -21.25
N GLY A 563 28.90 -31.27 -20.65
CA GLY A 563 30.24 -30.85 -21.09
C GLY A 563 30.53 -29.36 -20.90
N VAL A 564 30.92 -28.95 -19.69
CA VAL A 564 31.56 -27.64 -19.46
C VAL A 564 33.00 -27.87 -19.03
N ASN A 565 33.95 -27.40 -19.85
CA ASN A 565 35.37 -27.38 -19.57
C ASN A 565 35.69 -26.11 -18.75
N PRO A 566 36.34 -26.17 -17.57
CA PRO A 566 36.35 -25.06 -16.61
C PRO A 566 37.61 -24.20 -16.72
N LEU A 567 37.82 -23.49 -17.84
CA LEU A 567 38.99 -22.61 -17.94
C LEU A 567 38.78 -21.38 -18.85
N MET A 568 37.82 -20.50 -18.52
CA MET A 568 37.79 -19.09 -18.94
C MET A 568 36.69 -18.33 -18.16
N PRO A 569 37.00 -17.31 -17.34
CA PRO A 569 36.01 -16.40 -16.77
C PRO A 569 35.91 -15.11 -17.60
N GLY A 570 34.70 -14.78 -18.04
CA GLY A 570 34.37 -13.47 -18.60
C GLY A 570 33.98 -13.51 -20.07
N MET A 571 32.68 -13.68 -20.34
CA MET A 571 31.94 -13.15 -21.49
C MET A 571 30.54 -13.80 -21.50
N SER A 572 29.56 -13.15 -20.87
CA SER A 572 28.14 -13.49 -21.05
C SER A 572 27.65 -12.90 -22.38
N HIS A 573 27.74 -13.65 -23.47
CA HIS A 573 27.04 -13.30 -24.70
C HIS A 573 25.64 -13.93 -24.68
N ASN A 574 24.67 -13.21 -24.12
CA ASN A 574 23.26 -13.40 -24.45
C ASN A 574 23.01 -12.85 -25.87
N ALA A 575 23.36 -13.64 -26.88
CA ALA A 575 23.04 -13.32 -28.26
C ALA A 575 21.65 -13.86 -28.63
N HIS A 576 20.59 -13.29 -28.06
CA HIS A 576 19.23 -13.43 -28.60
C HIS A 576 19.06 -12.46 -29.77
N SER A 577 19.68 -12.80 -30.90
CA SER A 577 19.61 -12.08 -32.17
C SER A 577 18.43 -12.53 -33.02
N ALA A 578 17.22 -12.38 -32.48
CA ALA A 578 16.02 -12.42 -33.30
C ALA A 578 14.95 -11.58 -32.61
N HIS A 579 14.69 -10.39 -33.17
CA HIS A 579 13.68 -9.39 -32.80
C HIS A 579 14.18 -8.30 -31.83
N GLY A 580 14.35 -7.06 -32.34
CA GLY A 580 14.64 -5.86 -31.55
C GLY A 580 13.46 -5.34 -30.73
N GLN A 581 12.48 -6.19 -30.44
CA GLN A 581 11.29 -5.85 -29.66
C GLN A 581 11.48 -6.34 -28.21
N THR A 582 11.22 -5.46 -27.25
CA THR A 582 11.27 -5.75 -25.81
C THR A 582 9.93 -5.37 -25.18
N PRO A 583 9.48 -6.04 -24.09
CA PRO A 583 10.16 -7.09 -23.33
C PRO A 583 9.87 -8.53 -23.77
N THR A 584 10.90 -9.39 -23.72
CA THR A 584 10.75 -10.86 -23.74
C THR A 584 10.66 -11.46 -22.33
N ASN A 585 10.93 -10.65 -21.31
CA ASN A 585 10.95 -11.02 -19.90
C ASN A 585 10.57 -9.80 -19.04
N ILE A 586 9.83 -10.02 -17.96
CA ILE A 586 9.43 -8.97 -17.02
C ILE A 586 9.64 -9.51 -15.61
N LYS A 587 10.39 -8.79 -14.77
CA LYS A 587 10.73 -9.23 -13.41
C LYS A 587 10.82 -8.05 -12.44
N THR A 588 10.58 -8.36 -11.17
CA THR A 588 10.81 -7.43 -10.06
C THR A 588 12.13 -7.71 -9.37
N VAL A 589 12.82 -6.66 -8.92
CA VAL A 589 14.05 -6.78 -8.11
C VAL A 589 13.67 -7.24 -6.70
N LYS A 590 14.41 -8.23 -6.17
CA LYS A 590 14.23 -8.67 -4.79
C LYS A 590 14.82 -7.65 -3.81
N PRO A 591 14.11 -7.29 -2.73
CA PRO A 591 14.68 -6.45 -1.68
C PRO A 591 15.94 -7.08 -1.07
N PRO A 592 16.97 -6.29 -0.74
CA PRO A 592 18.16 -6.83 -0.11
C PRO A 592 17.93 -7.36 1.31
N GLU A 593 18.49 -8.53 1.63
CA GLU A 593 18.27 -9.19 2.93
C GLU A 593 19.26 -8.77 4.03
N TYR A 594 20.27 -7.96 3.68
CA TYR A 594 21.34 -7.52 4.59
C TYR A 594 20.99 -6.30 5.44
N PHE A 595 19.77 -5.76 5.32
CA PHE A 595 19.24 -4.72 6.20
C PHE A 595 18.24 -5.33 7.21
N PRO A 596 18.70 -5.84 8.38
CA PRO A 596 17.84 -6.56 9.31
C PRO A 596 16.69 -5.69 9.84
N GLU A 597 16.96 -4.42 10.16
CA GLU A 597 15.98 -3.44 10.67
C GLU A 597 14.84 -3.15 9.69
N TRP A 598 15.00 -3.50 8.41
CA TRP A 598 14.00 -3.26 7.35
C TRP A 598 13.17 -4.50 7.01
N LYS A 599 13.50 -5.68 7.56
CA LYS A 599 12.76 -6.93 7.29
C LYS A 599 11.33 -6.88 7.80
N ASP A 600 11.13 -6.33 8.99
CA ASP A 600 9.82 -6.30 9.65
C ASP A 600 8.93 -5.14 9.17
N VAL A 601 9.56 -4.03 8.77
CA VAL A 601 8.86 -2.82 8.29
C VAL A 601 8.53 -2.92 6.80
N GLY A 602 9.36 -3.63 6.03
CA GLY A 602 9.25 -3.73 4.59
C GLY A 602 10.00 -2.62 3.85
N PHE A 603 10.09 -2.77 2.52
CA PHE A 603 10.88 -1.90 1.63
C PHE A 603 10.01 -0.87 0.90
N ASP A 604 8.79 -0.62 1.36
CA ASP A 604 7.89 0.34 0.69
C ASP A 604 8.40 1.79 0.79
N GLU A 605 9.24 2.10 1.80
CA GLU A 605 9.93 3.38 1.97
C GLU A 605 11.42 3.30 1.59
N SER A 606 11.76 2.47 0.60
CA SER A 606 13.12 2.23 0.13
C SER A 606 13.89 3.50 -0.24
N SER A 607 13.22 4.57 -0.66
CA SER A 607 13.88 5.85 -0.95
C SER A 607 14.61 6.42 0.27
N PHE A 608 14.08 6.23 1.48
CA PHE A 608 14.73 6.71 2.69
C PHE A 608 15.95 5.87 3.07
N LEU A 609 15.87 4.54 2.96
CA LEU A 609 17.03 3.64 3.09
C LEU A 609 18.12 4.02 2.09
N GLY A 610 17.72 4.24 0.84
CA GLY A 610 18.60 4.68 -0.23
C GLY A 610 19.29 5.99 0.07
N ALA A 611 18.57 6.95 0.64
CA ALA A 611 19.13 8.22 1.10
C ALA A 611 20.16 8.04 2.22
N GLN A 612 19.98 7.08 3.13
CA GLN A 612 20.99 6.76 4.15
C GLN A 612 22.27 6.18 3.54
N VAL A 613 22.14 5.25 2.59
CA VAL A 613 23.27 4.70 1.83
C VAL A 613 23.98 5.82 1.07
N ALA A 614 23.20 6.66 0.36
CA ALA A 614 23.72 7.77 -0.43
C ALA A 614 24.44 8.80 0.42
N ALA A 615 23.83 9.22 1.52
CA ALA A 615 24.44 10.15 2.47
C ALA A 615 25.80 9.65 2.97
N LYS A 616 25.89 8.37 3.34
CA LYS A 616 27.15 7.77 3.81
C LYS A 616 28.23 7.81 2.73
N VAL A 617 27.88 7.41 1.50
CA VAL A 617 28.84 7.43 0.40
C VAL A 617 29.27 8.85 0.07
N ILE A 618 28.32 9.76 -0.14
CA ILE A 618 28.58 11.10 -0.67
C ILE A 618 29.33 11.99 0.33
N PHE A 619 28.89 12.04 1.59
CA PHE A 619 29.46 12.96 2.58
C PHE A 619 30.71 12.40 3.29
N VAL A 620 30.82 11.07 3.41
CA VAL A 620 31.87 10.44 4.23
C VAL A 620 32.92 9.72 3.38
N VAL A 621 32.50 8.91 2.40
CA VAL A 621 33.41 8.08 1.59
C VAL A 621 34.00 8.87 0.42
N ASP A 622 33.14 9.41 -0.44
CA ASP A 622 33.48 10.18 -1.63
C ASP A 622 33.94 11.60 -1.30
N GLN A 623 33.42 12.17 -0.20
CA GLN A 623 33.80 13.49 0.30
C GLN A 623 33.59 14.61 -0.73
N GLY A 624 32.67 14.43 -1.68
CA GLY A 624 32.27 15.43 -2.67
C GLY A 624 33.07 15.40 -3.98
N GLN A 625 33.91 14.39 -4.22
CA GLN A 625 34.65 14.23 -5.48
C GLN A 625 33.71 14.04 -6.68
N SER A 626 32.59 13.36 -6.47
CA SER A 626 31.54 13.12 -7.46
C SER A 626 30.55 14.29 -7.61
N LYS A 627 30.81 15.43 -6.96
CA LYS A 627 29.86 16.56 -6.83
C LYS A 627 28.50 16.16 -6.23
N GLY A 628 28.39 15.13 -5.39
CA GLY A 628 27.10 14.73 -4.81
C GLY A 628 26.44 15.72 -3.83
N TYR A 629 27.09 16.84 -3.50
CA TYR A 629 26.53 17.93 -2.71
C TYR A 629 27.26 19.25 -2.99
N MET A 630 26.54 20.36 -2.84
CA MET A 630 27.07 21.71 -2.97
C MET A 630 27.65 22.18 -1.62
N THR A 631 28.82 22.83 -1.63
CA THR A 631 29.40 23.42 -0.42
C THR A 631 29.01 24.89 -0.26
N ARG A 632 29.18 25.44 0.96
CA ARG A 632 28.97 26.87 1.20
C ARG A 632 29.85 27.79 0.35
N PRO A 633 31.17 27.54 0.16
CA PRO A 633 31.98 28.26 -0.81
C PRO A 633 31.40 28.23 -2.22
N ASP A 634 31.03 27.05 -2.73
CA ASP A 634 30.43 26.93 -4.07
C ASP A 634 29.15 27.76 -4.20
N TYR A 635 28.30 27.77 -3.16
CA TYR A 635 27.07 28.57 -3.14
C TYR A 635 27.36 30.07 -3.13
N ASN A 636 28.39 30.51 -2.40
CA ASN A 636 28.75 31.93 -2.38
C ASN A 636 29.27 32.40 -3.76
N ASP A 637 29.91 31.51 -4.52
CA ASP A 637 30.49 31.81 -5.83
C ASP A 637 29.44 31.73 -6.97
N GLN A 638 28.60 30.70 -6.97
CA GLN A 638 27.67 30.38 -8.06
C GLN A 638 26.22 30.77 -7.76
N GLY A 639 25.90 31.07 -6.50
CA GLY A 639 24.53 31.28 -6.03
C GLY A 639 23.66 30.02 -6.11
N PRO A 640 22.33 30.17 -6.03
CA PRO A 640 21.41 29.03 -6.04
C PRO A 640 21.45 28.17 -7.30
N GLN A 641 21.81 28.74 -8.45
CA GLN A 641 21.88 28.04 -9.73
C GLN A 641 22.96 26.98 -9.78
N GLY A 642 24.01 27.12 -8.96
CA GLY A 642 25.08 26.13 -8.91
C GLY A 642 24.59 24.74 -8.47
N ILE A 643 23.44 24.62 -7.80
CA ILE A 643 22.93 23.32 -7.30
C ILE A 643 22.73 22.27 -8.41
N HIS A 644 22.51 22.69 -9.66
CA HIS A 644 22.31 21.79 -10.80
C HIS A 644 23.54 20.97 -11.15
N ASP A 645 24.73 21.46 -10.78
CA ASP A 645 25.99 20.74 -10.94
C ASP A 645 26.21 19.68 -9.85
N TYR A 646 25.38 19.70 -8.78
CA TYR A 646 25.56 18.87 -7.59
C TYR A 646 24.33 18.00 -7.23
N SER A 647 23.24 18.09 -8.00
CA SER A 647 22.05 17.29 -7.79
C SER A 647 22.20 15.90 -8.39
N LEU A 648 21.80 14.87 -7.64
CA LEU A 648 21.84 13.46 -8.06
C LEU A 648 20.46 12.93 -8.42
#